data_AF-F0NP44-F1
#
_entry.id   AF-F0NP44-F1
#
_cell.length_a   1.000
_cell.length_b   1.000
_cell.length_c   1.000
_cell.angle_alpha   90.00
_cell.angle_beta   90.00
_cell.angle_gamma   90.00
#
_symmetry.space_group_name_H-M   'P 1'
#
loop_
_entity.id
_entity.type
_entity.pdbx_description
1 polymer ?
#
loop_
_entity_poly.entity_id
_entity_poly.type
_entity_poly.pdbx_seq_one_letter_code
_entity_poly.pdbx_strand_id
1 'polypeptide(L)'
;MLSDKDKVFIGGLPFSGKTTLINKFYNKYKNEGIQFIELPKKFNSVDELNEWKNKIKEIRRGIIEGRTYIIELLLGKVSIVNIPSPQSPYLDFRGNAVSMKNIDAIKRIYKNGIKDDKVISKILMYSTIAMPNYFTIIPKLVNEGIELYKQAKLDKILEVVLGVKRLYSSFPKIDISEEDSITYALGLVLPRDIDFKKAWSELSETWKELIYYRLDSALRLLPGSAEKIIGQKDIKPLGDKVDIADIEPFFVDLAEWGKSIILDGNNLCIVGPLRSTKSSLANYIYSTVNSKDVSLLDYNNYDLLNLDKKIKSESKKYIAVLTDDIFYSIPTECKVIESRSYIKDFIDYLYLKNNVQRVKVAKPNVPIHYYYLYKLRDNMSHEQIYNEYKSDMNKYIINTIFGNNKELINNYLPLLIVGKKYLPLPVKVSEIILNKLNKQIDKTFINWFSVFDFTDYEVNVNGEIEKAAYDALGKVREELIRVVKENKFEEDLLKVYFDTISTYPIFQDTRIDEFIKTGYGDYSPITYTLLHTHDVIYEFDWDLGERVNQVCSSLSSLEDIIGKAITSSEDIVDEILEEVMNFVELKPSNYASIYEILSSENVNMECLRKAFNILKWYISSQNDRFVFIKFENKLYNVILKTKDDKLINYYLKMSLRDTMRSDIYINPEHIDKIAEISDNAKLSTLPLVMLNKAINNEKEIENIMNPVEAYAALLAIMRLEIDAIAEGKIDTTIKYYKYLDELYDKFMKHVRKIDEKVLFTLYDIAFDEYVNEKREVLDSLAENKEFIDFEYGLLMFYFYKVEDDLKQVLDYIITLVEPRYNFLIKLRKLYDDDVYELFEIYKIKLAKTLITSKYDYKLVLQDIIDLWSKANIHDKGLKRRILAAYYISKFLLNGEVKKIRLRGPEEMLYRVALALTGNEEMKKEFYKTVENTKINDKLIIENLDYTLGNLAANDYIIPVLEIYFYLKGDNEKLSQVMEYVEKEILGLPAFILHKLFNEINVKGKRNKYIASLILFT
;
A
#
# COMPACT_ATOMS: atom_id res chain seq x y z
N MET A 1 -3.29 -18.80 -16.91
CA MET A 1 -3.57 -20.07 -17.64
C MET A 1 -2.99 -19.96 -19.05
N LEU A 2 -2.42 -21.02 -19.62
CA LEU A 2 -2.06 -21.04 -21.04
C LEU A 2 -3.32 -21.41 -21.84
N SER A 3 -3.70 -20.60 -22.82
CA SER A 3 -4.88 -20.85 -23.66
C SER A 3 -4.69 -22.12 -24.50
N ASP A 4 -5.79 -22.73 -24.95
CA ASP A 4 -5.83 -24.00 -25.71
C ASP A 4 -5.20 -23.94 -27.12
N LYS A 5 -4.47 -22.87 -27.47
CA LYS A 5 -3.82 -22.73 -28.79
C LYS A 5 -2.31 -22.45 -28.82
N ASP A 6 -1.62 -22.20 -27.72
CA ASP A 6 -0.33 -21.48 -27.84
C ASP A 6 0.94 -22.33 -27.71
N LYS A 7 1.84 -22.14 -28.70
CA LYS A 7 3.28 -22.37 -28.55
C LYS A 7 3.84 -21.27 -27.68
N VAL A 8 4.57 -21.63 -26.64
CA VAL A 8 5.24 -20.66 -25.76
C VAL A 8 6.72 -20.63 -26.10
N PHE A 9 7.22 -19.49 -26.56
CA PHE A 9 8.65 -19.29 -26.82
C PHE A 9 9.31 -18.65 -25.61
N ILE A 10 10.28 -19.33 -25.02
CA ILE A 10 11.08 -18.84 -23.89
C ILE A 10 12.46 -18.48 -24.44
N GLY A 11 12.67 -17.18 -24.70
CA GLY A 11 13.94 -16.63 -25.18
C GLY A 11 14.80 -16.04 -24.08
N GLY A 12 16.11 -16.30 -24.14
CA GLY A 12 17.11 -15.70 -23.25
C GLY A 12 18.47 -15.46 -23.92
N LEU A 13 19.38 -14.80 -23.18
CA LEU A 13 20.83 -14.71 -23.48
C LEU A 13 21.49 -16.12 -23.47
N PRO A 14 22.71 -16.31 -24.03
CA PRO A 14 23.15 -17.59 -24.60
C PRO A 14 23.30 -18.80 -23.66
N PHE A 15 22.92 -18.66 -22.39
CA PHE A 15 22.88 -19.74 -21.40
C PHE A 15 21.52 -20.43 -21.28
N SER A 16 20.51 -20.04 -22.07
CA SER A 16 19.35 -20.90 -22.29
C SER A 16 19.79 -22.11 -23.11
N GLY A 17 19.88 -23.24 -22.42
CA GLY A 17 20.27 -24.52 -23.00
C GLY A 17 20.85 -25.52 -22.00
N LYS A 18 20.37 -25.48 -20.75
CA LYS A 18 20.56 -26.51 -19.70
C LYS A 18 19.81 -26.13 -18.40
N THR A 19 18.63 -25.54 -18.50
CA THR A 19 18.02 -24.80 -17.38
C THR A 19 16.83 -25.52 -16.76
N THR A 20 16.81 -25.51 -15.43
CA THR A 20 15.78 -25.96 -14.49
C THR A 20 14.36 -25.44 -14.78
N LEU A 21 14.15 -24.53 -15.73
CA LEU A 21 12.85 -23.97 -16.11
C LEU A 21 11.99 -24.97 -16.90
N ILE A 22 12.49 -25.57 -17.98
CA ILE A 22 11.80 -26.68 -18.64
C ILE A 22 11.55 -27.81 -17.64
N ASN A 23 12.51 -28.17 -16.78
CA ASN A 23 12.28 -29.20 -15.75
C ASN A 23 11.22 -28.82 -14.70
N LYS A 24 11.14 -27.53 -14.31
CA LYS A 24 10.08 -27.01 -13.42
C LYS A 24 8.70 -27.09 -14.09
N PHE A 25 8.60 -26.72 -15.36
CA PHE A 25 7.35 -26.78 -16.12
C PHE A 25 6.98 -28.21 -16.51
N TYR A 26 7.96 -29.05 -16.81
CA TYR A 26 7.79 -30.47 -17.12
C TYR A 26 7.15 -31.20 -15.96
N ASN A 27 7.61 -30.98 -14.72
CA ASN A 27 6.99 -31.58 -13.54
C ASN A 27 5.55 -31.10 -13.31
N LYS A 28 5.21 -29.88 -13.72
CA LYS A 28 3.87 -29.29 -13.56
C LYS A 28 2.88 -29.74 -14.64
N TYR A 29 3.35 -29.95 -15.87
CA TYR A 29 2.51 -30.20 -17.05
C TYR A 29 2.78 -31.56 -17.73
N LYS A 30 3.42 -32.50 -17.03
CA LYS A 30 3.83 -33.81 -17.56
C LYS A 30 2.68 -34.60 -18.20
N ASN A 31 1.46 -34.36 -17.76
CA ASN A 31 0.27 -35.10 -18.19
C ASN A 31 -0.57 -34.37 -19.26
N GLU A 32 -0.15 -33.20 -19.75
CA GLU A 32 -0.97 -32.33 -20.62
C GLU A 32 -0.65 -32.42 -22.13
N GLY A 33 0.17 -33.40 -22.55
CA GLY A 33 0.51 -33.59 -23.97
C GLY A 33 1.33 -32.45 -24.60
N ILE A 34 1.95 -31.59 -23.78
CA ILE A 34 2.76 -30.44 -24.20
C ILE A 34 4.16 -30.93 -24.61
N GLN A 35 4.61 -30.58 -25.82
CA GLN A 35 5.98 -30.87 -26.25
C GLN A 35 6.96 -29.84 -25.67
N PHE A 36 8.07 -30.30 -25.10
CA PHE A 36 9.15 -29.44 -24.61
C PHE A 36 10.32 -29.55 -25.57
N ILE A 37 10.71 -28.44 -26.19
CA ILE A 37 11.75 -28.41 -27.21
C ILE A 37 12.82 -27.40 -26.83
N GLU A 38 14.06 -27.88 -26.81
CA GLU A 38 15.24 -27.04 -26.70
C GLU A 38 15.82 -26.80 -28.10
N LEU A 39 16.05 -25.54 -28.44
CA LEU A 39 16.61 -25.15 -29.73
C LEU A 39 18.13 -25.32 -29.75
N PRO A 40 18.72 -25.68 -30.91
CA PRO A 40 20.16 -25.77 -31.04
C PRO A 40 20.81 -24.40 -30.82
N LYS A 41 22.04 -24.40 -30.32
CA LYS A 41 22.83 -23.19 -30.07
C LYS A 41 23.46 -22.58 -31.32
N LYS A 42 23.75 -23.42 -32.31
CA LYS A 42 24.38 -23.07 -33.60
C LYS A 42 23.86 -23.98 -34.71
N PHE A 43 24.02 -23.55 -35.96
CA PHE A 43 23.63 -24.29 -37.15
C PHE A 43 24.81 -24.43 -38.10
N ASN A 44 24.89 -25.55 -38.80
CA ASN A 44 25.96 -25.81 -39.78
C ASN A 44 25.67 -25.16 -41.13
N SER A 45 24.40 -25.05 -41.51
CA SER A 45 23.92 -24.47 -42.76
C SER A 45 22.58 -23.74 -42.60
N VAL A 46 22.21 -22.94 -43.62
CA VAL A 46 20.88 -22.32 -43.72
C VAL A 46 19.79 -23.38 -43.89
N ASP A 47 20.10 -24.51 -44.53
CA ASP A 47 19.17 -25.63 -44.69
C ASP A 47 18.79 -26.25 -43.34
N GLU A 48 19.76 -26.45 -42.43
CA GLU A 48 19.50 -26.94 -41.07
C GLU A 48 18.55 -25.99 -40.29
N LEU A 49 18.74 -24.67 -40.44
CA LEU A 49 17.83 -23.68 -39.84
C LEU A 49 16.41 -23.79 -40.41
N ASN A 50 16.29 -23.99 -41.73
CA ASN A 50 15.00 -24.15 -42.40
C ASN A 50 14.29 -25.45 -41.99
N GLU A 51 15.03 -26.54 -41.78
CA GLU A 51 14.48 -27.78 -41.22
C GLU A 51 13.90 -27.56 -39.81
N TRP A 52 14.64 -26.87 -38.94
CA TRP A 52 14.13 -26.50 -37.61
C TRP A 52 12.92 -25.58 -37.66
N LYS A 53 12.88 -24.66 -38.62
CA LYS A 53 11.73 -23.78 -38.86
C LYS A 53 10.48 -24.58 -39.23
N ASN A 54 10.63 -25.60 -40.07
CA ASN A 54 9.53 -26.50 -40.46
C ASN A 54 9.09 -27.36 -39.27
N LYS A 55 10.03 -27.97 -38.55
CA LYS A 55 9.75 -28.75 -37.33
C LYS A 55 8.97 -27.95 -36.29
N ILE A 56 9.32 -26.68 -36.08
CA ILE A 56 8.61 -25.81 -35.12
C ILE A 56 7.22 -25.43 -35.62
N LYS A 57 7.04 -25.19 -36.92
CA LYS A 57 5.72 -24.93 -37.51
C LYS A 57 4.75 -26.08 -37.25
N GLU A 58 5.20 -27.33 -37.34
CA GLU A 58 4.39 -28.55 -37.19
C GLU A 58 3.90 -28.82 -35.76
N ILE A 59 4.55 -28.25 -34.74
CA ILE A 59 4.09 -28.37 -33.35
C ILE A 59 2.72 -27.71 -33.23
N ARG A 60 1.77 -28.33 -32.53
CA ARG A 60 0.48 -27.68 -32.19
C ARG A 60 0.49 -27.06 -30.81
N ARG A 61 1.09 -27.75 -29.82
CA ARG A 61 1.14 -27.32 -28.42
C ARG A 61 2.52 -27.66 -27.83
N GLY A 62 3.28 -26.64 -27.44
CA GLY A 62 4.64 -26.87 -26.96
C GLY A 62 5.32 -25.64 -26.36
N ILE A 63 6.28 -25.90 -25.48
CA ILE A 63 7.17 -24.92 -24.87
C ILE A 63 8.53 -25.05 -25.55
N ILE A 64 8.97 -23.97 -26.19
CA ILE A 64 10.19 -23.92 -26.99
C ILE A 64 11.17 -22.97 -26.30
N GLU A 65 12.26 -23.51 -25.75
CA GLU A 65 13.32 -22.74 -25.09
C GLU A 65 14.54 -22.63 -26.02
N GLY A 66 15.10 -21.42 -26.11
CA GLY A 66 16.30 -21.20 -26.92
C GLY A 66 16.87 -19.81 -26.76
N ARG A 67 17.90 -19.52 -27.56
CA ARG A 67 18.48 -18.17 -27.62
C ARG A 67 17.53 -17.24 -28.36
N THR A 68 17.34 -16.01 -27.87
CA THR A 68 16.41 -15.03 -28.47
C THR A 68 16.60 -14.89 -29.98
N TYR A 69 17.83 -14.67 -30.43
CA TYR A 69 18.13 -14.46 -31.86
C TYR A 69 17.72 -15.67 -32.72
N ILE A 70 17.90 -16.88 -32.21
CA ILE A 70 17.51 -18.12 -32.90
C ILE A 70 15.99 -18.22 -33.01
N ILE A 71 15.28 -17.90 -31.93
CA ILE A 71 13.81 -17.84 -31.93
C ILE A 71 13.33 -16.82 -32.96
N GLU A 72 13.93 -15.63 -33.01
CA GLU A 72 13.56 -14.58 -33.96
C GLU A 72 13.80 -14.98 -35.43
N LEU A 73 14.90 -15.68 -35.71
CA LEU A 73 15.17 -16.27 -37.03
C LEU A 73 14.12 -17.33 -37.41
N LEU A 74 13.76 -18.22 -36.48
CA LEU A 74 12.77 -19.28 -36.70
C LEU A 74 11.36 -18.69 -36.90
N LEU A 75 11.02 -17.62 -36.17
CA LEU A 75 9.78 -16.87 -36.33
C LEU A 75 9.77 -15.98 -37.58
N GLY A 76 10.91 -15.81 -38.26
CA GLY A 76 11.04 -14.94 -39.43
C GLY A 76 10.96 -13.44 -39.11
N LYS A 77 11.16 -13.06 -37.84
CA LYS A 77 11.26 -11.65 -37.41
C LYS A 77 12.57 -11.02 -37.87
N VAL A 78 13.61 -11.85 -38.01
CA VAL A 78 14.92 -11.47 -38.53
C VAL A 78 15.28 -12.43 -39.65
N SER A 79 15.99 -11.95 -40.67
CA SER A 79 16.58 -12.78 -41.72
C SER A 79 18.10 -12.70 -41.71
N ILE A 80 18.75 -13.79 -42.10
CA ILE A 80 20.20 -13.86 -42.27
C ILE A 80 20.61 -13.03 -43.49
N VAL A 81 21.74 -12.34 -43.40
CA VAL A 81 22.35 -11.60 -44.53
C VAL A 81 23.56 -12.34 -45.08
N ASN A 82 23.74 -12.28 -46.41
CA ASN A 82 24.90 -12.90 -47.07
C ASN A 82 26.17 -12.03 -46.97
N ILE A 83 25.99 -10.71 -46.86
CA ILE A 83 27.07 -9.74 -46.68
C ILE A 83 26.81 -9.04 -45.35
N PRO A 84 27.46 -9.46 -44.25
CA PRO A 84 27.36 -8.74 -43.00
C PRO A 84 27.98 -7.34 -43.13
N SER A 85 27.42 -6.38 -42.40
CA SER A 85 27.97 -5.04 -42.29
C SER A 85 27.66 -4.44 -40.92
N PRO A 86 28.61 -3.76 -40.25
CA PRO A 86 28.37 -3.03 -39.02
C PRO A 86 27.60 -1.72 -39.23
N GLN A 87 27.36 -1.25 -40.47
CA GLN A 87 26.68 0.03 -40.71
C GLN A 87 25.25 0.09 -40.16
N SER A 88 24.53 -1.04 -40.16
CA SER A 88 23.15 -1.13 -39.70
C SER A 88 22.93 -2.41 -38.88
N PRO A 89 23.48 -2.47 -37.64
CA PRO A 89 23.44 -3.67 -36.84
C PRO A 89 22.04 -3.90 -36.25
N TYR A 90 21.65 -5.17 -36.11
CA TYR A 90 20.42 -5.55 -35.42
C TYR A 90 20.64 -5.60 -33.90
N LEU A 91 20.24 -4.53 -33.21
CA LEU A 91 20.48 -4.36 -31.77
C LEU A 91 19.26 -4.69 -30.90
N ASP A 92 18.07 -4.90 -31.47
CA ASP A 92 16.84 -5.17 -30.72
C ASP A 92 16.92 -6.57 -30.08
N PHE A 93 17.27 -6.61 -28.80
CA PHE A 93 17.35 -7.82 -28.00
C PHE A 93 16.19 -7.85 -27.00
N ARG A 94 15.23 -8.76 -27.22
CA ARG A 94 14.09 -8.95 -26.31
C ARG A 94 14.13 -10.34 -25.68
N GLY A 95 14.07 -10.42 -24.35
CA GLY A 95 13.98 -11.71 -23.67
C GLY A 95 14.36 -11.65 -22.20
N ASN A 96 13.80 -12.59 -21.42
CA ASN A 96 14.14 -12.73 -20.01
C ASN A 96 15.45 -13.52 -19.91
N ALA A 97 16.56 -12.82 -19.64
CA ALA A 97 17.77 -13.49 -19.21
C ALA A 97 17.52 -14.24 -17.89
N VAL A 98 18.18 -15.38 -17.68
CA VAL A 98 18.31 -15.97 -16.34
C VAL A 98 19.19 -15.04 -15.50
N SER A 99 18.55 -14.01 -14.95
CA SER A 99 19.19 -12.93 -14.22
C SER A 99 19.17 -13.22 -12.72
N MET A 100 20.17 -12.70 -12.03
CA MET A 100 20.19 -12.60 -10.58
C MET A 100 20.18 -11.12 -10.21
N LYS A 101 19.45 -10.77 -9.14
CA LYS A 101 19.51 -9.41 -8.59
C LYS A 101 20.91 -9.14 -8.03
N ASN A 102 21.37 -7.89 -8.11
CA ASN A 102 22.70 -7.52 -7.62
C ASN A 102 22.91 -7.92 -6.15
N ILE A 103 21.90 -7.66 -5.31
CA ILE A 103 21.93 -8.05 -3.90
C ILE A 103 22.11 -9.56 -3.67
N ASP A 104 21.54 -10.40 -4.54
CA ASP A 104 21.66 -11.85 -4.41
C ASP A 104 23.03 -12.35 -4.91
N ALA A 105 23.59 -11.66 -5.91
CA ALA A 105 24.97 -11.88 -6.35
C ALA A 105 25.96 -11.57 -5.22
N ILE A 106 25.81 -10.43 -4.56
CA ILE A 106 26.62 -10.02 -3.39
C ILE A 106 26.50 -11.06 -2.27
N LYS A 107 25.28 -11.48 -1.89
CA LYS A 107 25.07 -12.55 -0.89
C LYS A 107 25.80 -13.83 -1.25
N ARG A 108 25.78 -14.21 -2.53
CA ARG A 108 26.45 -15.42 -3.03
C ARG A 108 27.97 -15.30 -2.92
N ILE A 109 28.54 -14.14 -3.23
CA ILE A 109 29.98 -13.86 -3.08
C ILE A 109 30.37 -13.87 -1.60
N TYR A 110 29.58 -13.22 -0.73
CA TYR A 110 29.77 -13.25 0.73
C TYR A 110 29.76 -14.67 1.31
N LYS A 111 28.87 -15.55 0.85
CA LYS A 111 28.83 -16.96 1.26
C LYS A 111 30.10 -17.74 0.90
N ASN A 112 30.91 -17.24 -0.02
CA ASN A 112 32.21 -17.81 -0.39
C ASN A 112 33.38 -17.19 0.39
N GLY A 113 33.11 -16.41 1.46
CA GLY A 113 34.12 -15.82 2.32
C GLY A 113 34.76 -14.53 1.78
N ILE A 114 34.31 -14.03 0.63
CA ILE A 114 34.83 -12.81 0.00
C ILE A 114 34.00 -11.62 0.51
N LYS A 115 34.61 -10.76 1.32
CA LYS A 115 33.95 -9.56 1.90
C LYS A 115 34.59 -8.23 1.51
N ASP A 116 35.70 -8.27 0.76
CA ASP A 116 36.33 -7.06 0.23
C ASP A 116 35.49 -6.48 -0.91
N ASP A 117 34.96 -5.28 -0.70
CA ASP A 117 34.11 -4.56 -1.67
C ASP A 117 34.81 -4.36 -3.02
N LYS A 118 36.14 -4.19 -3.05
CA LYS A 118 36.89 -4.06 -4.32
C LYS A 118 36.85 -5.36 -5.12
N VAL A 119 37.05 -6.49 -4.45
CA VAL A 119 37.00 -7.81 -5.08
C VAL A 119 35.59 -8.13 -5.56
N ILE A 120 34.59 -7.84 -4.73
CA ILE A 120 33.18 -8.08 -5.07
C ILE A 120 32.80 -7.25 -6.29
N SER A 121 33.20 -5.98 -6.31
CA SER A 121 32.99 -5.09 -7.44
C SER A 121 33.56 -5.68 -8.72
N LYS A 122 34.82 -6.13 -8.71
CA LYS A 122 35.46 -6.79 -9.87
C LYS A 122 34.74 -8.06 -10.32
N ILE A 123 34.24 -8.88 -9.39
CA ILE A 123 33.45 -10.08 -9.72
C ILE A 123 32.11 -9.70 -10.37
N LEU A 124 31.44 -8.66 -9.87
CA LEU A 124 30.21 -8.14 -10.44
C LEU A 124 30.48 -7.52 -11.83
N MET A 125 31.54 -6.74 -11.97
CA MET A 125 32.00 -6.22 -13.27
C MET A 125 32.32 -7.38 -14.23
N TYR A 126 32.89 -8.49 -13.79
CA TYR A 126 33.09 -9.66 -14.66
C TYR A 126 31.76 -10.33 -15.09
N SER A 127 30.67 -10.17 -14.33
CA SER A 127 29.45 -10.97 -14.50
C SER A 127 28.21 -10.22 -14.97
N THR A 128 28.25 -8.88 -14.96
CA THR A 128 27.18 -8.00 -15.44
C THR A 128 27.29 -7.77 -16.94
N ILE A 129 26.18 -7.87 -17.67
CA ILE A 129 26.06 -7.39 -19.06
C ILE A 129 24.97 -6.33 -19.09
N ALA A 130 25.25 -5.22 -19.77
CA ALA A 130 24.32 -4.12 -19.92
C ALA A 130 24.11 -3.77 -21.41
N MET A 131 22.86 -3.48 -21.73
CA MET A 131 22.38 -2.89 -22.97
C MET A 131 21.62 -1.60 -22.63
N PRO A 132 21.41 -0.67 -23.58
CA PRO A 132 20.78 0.63 -23.29
C PRO A 132 19.41 0.54 -22.61
N ASN A 133 18.67 -0.55 -22.84
CA ASN A 133 17.32 -0.79 -22.32
C ASN A 133 17.25 -1.76 -21.13
N TYR A 134 18.31 -2.50 -20.80
CA TYR A 134 18.32 -3.40 -19.63
C TYR A 134 19.74 -3.79 -19.22
N PHE A 135 19.90 -4.26 -17.99
CA PHE A 135 21.11 -4.95 -17.54
C PHE A 135 20.79 -6.31 -16.92
N THR A 136 21.78 -7.16 -16.80
CA THR A 136 21.63 -8.50 -16.22
C THR A 136 22.92 -9.00 -15.59
N ILE A 137 22.80 -9.71 -14.47
CA ILE A 137 23.93 -10.39 -13.81
C ILE A 137 23.77 -11.88 -14.05
N ILE A 138 24.81 -12.50 -14.65
CA ILE A 138 24.77 -13.91 -15.03
C ILE A 138 25.34 -14.77 -13.89
N PRO A 139 24.54 -15.67 -13.27
CA PRO A 139 24.98 -16.46 -12.12
C PRO A 139 26.20 -17.35 -12.40
N LYS A 140 26.33 -17.87 -13.62
CA LYS A 140 27.47 -18.69 -14.03
C LYS A 140 28.76 -17.87 -14.02
N LEU A 141 28.72 -16.65 -14.55
CA LEU A 141 29.86 -15.72 -14.53
C LEU A 141 30.22 -15.27 -13.11
N VAL A 142 29.25 -15.15 -12.19
CA VAL A 142 29.55 -14.88 -10.78
C VAL A 142 30.40 -16.00 -10.17
N ASN A 143 30.06 -17.26 -10.43
CA ASN A 143 30.87 -18.39 -9.94
C ASN A 143 32.26 -18.40 -10.59
N GLU A 144 32.33 -18.18 -11.91
CA GLU A 144 33.62 -18.09 -12.61
C GLU A 144 34.49 -16.96 -12.05
N GLY A 145 33.92 -15.78 -11.78
CA GLY A 145 34.63 -14.66 -11.17
C GLY A 145 35.16 -14.99 -9.77
N ILE A 146 34.39 -15.70 -8.95
CA ILE A 146 34.84 -16.19 -7.63
C ILE A 146 36.05 -17.15 -7.79
N GLU A 147 36.00 -18.07 -8.75
CA GLU A 147 37.11 -19.01 -8.99
C GLU A 147 38.34 -18.32 -9.58
N LEU A 148 38.16 -17.38 -10.52
CA LEU A 148 39.26 -16.57 -11.06
C LEU A 148 39.92 -15.71 -9.99
N TYR A 149 39.15 -15.17 -9.05
CA TYR A 149 39.69 -14.46 -7.89
C TYR A 149 40.54 -15.39 -7.01
N LYS A 150 40.02 -16.57 -6.66
CA LYS A 150 40.78 -17.58 -5.86
C LYS A 150 42.09 -18.01 -6.55
N GLN A 151 42.15 -17.94 -7.87
CA GLN A 151 43.34 -18.23 -8.68
C GLN A 151 44.25 -17.02 -8.93
N ALA A 152 43.92 -15.83 -8.41
CA ALA A 152 44.62 -14.56 -8.69
C ALA A 152 44.69 -14.19 -10.18
N LYS A 153 43.69 -14.57 -10.98
CA LYS A 153 43.61 -14.31 -12.43
C LYS A 153 42.53 -13.30 -12.84
N LEU A 154 41.68 -12.88 -11.90
CA LEU A 154 40.53 -12.02 -12.20
C LEU A 154 40.93 -10.70 -12.89
N ASP A 155 41.88 -9.96 -12.33
CA ASP A 155 42.29 -8.65 -12.86
C ASP A 155 42.81 -8.73 -14.30
N LYS A 156 43.62 -9.75 -14.59
CA LYS A 156 44.19 -9.98 -15.93
C LYS A 156 43.13 -10.22 -17.00
N ILE A 157 42.06 -10.96 -16.65
CA ILE A 157 40.98 -11.29 -17.59
C ILE A 157 39.95 -10.15 -17.66
N LEU A 158 39.78 -9.40 -16.57
CA LEU A 158 38.75 -8.37 -16.46
C LEU A 158 38.93 -7.26 -17.50
N GLU A 159 40.16 -6.84 -17.80
CA GLU A 159 40.42 -5.83 -18.85
C GLU A 159 39.89 -6.28 -20.22
N VAL A 160 40.14 -7.54 -20.60
CA VAL A 160 39.64 -8.14 -21.85
C VAL A 160 38.12 -8.17 -21.85
N VAL A 161 37.53 -8.64 -20.73
CA VAL A 161 36.09 -8.75 -20.56
C VAL A 161 35.39 -7.38 -20.67
N LEU A 162 35.91 -6.36 -19.99
CA LEU A 162 35.36 -5.01 -20.04
C LEU A 162 35.45 -4.40 -21.43
N GLY A 163 36.49 -4.74 -22.20
CA GLY A 163 36.60 -4.41 -23.62
C GLY A 163 35.47 -5.04 -24.43
N VAL A 164 35.39 -6.37 -24.46
CA VAL A 164 34.41 -7.11 -25.30
C VAL A 164 32.95 -6.84 -24.93
N LYS A 165 32.67 -6.42 -23.69
CA LYS A 165 31.34 -5.92 -23.30
C LYS A 165 30.84 -4.75 -24.14
N ARG A 166 31.74 -3.94 -24.75
CA ARG A 166 31.35 -2.86 -25.66
C ARG A 166 30.54 -3.34 -26.87
N LEU A 167 30.65 -4.62 -27.24
CA LEU A 167 29.76 -5.21 -28.25
C LEU A 167 28.28 -5.16 -27.84
N TYR A 168 27.99 -5.18 -26.54
CA TYR A 168 26.63 -5.12 -26.01
C TYR A 168 26.14 -3.68 -25.83
N SER A 169 27.00 -2.80 -25.31
CA SER A 169 26.64 -1.42 -24.97
C SER A 169 26.74 -0.42 -26.11
N SER A 170 27.69 -0.61 -27.05
CA SER A 170 27.96 0.34 -28.14
C SER A 170 28.57 -0.40 -29.33
N PHE A 171 27.75 -1.19 -30.01
CA PHE A 171 28.22 -1.98 -31.16
C PHE A 171 28.81 -1.06 -32.25
N PRO A 172 30.01 -1.36 -32.80
CA PRO A 172 30.65 -0.51 -33.80
C PRO A 172 29.78 -0.29 -35.05
N LYS A 173 29.65 0.97 -35.50
CA LYS A 173 28.91 1.35 -36.72
C LYS A 173 29.87 1.94 -37.76
N ILE A 174 30.47 1.09 -38.58
CA ILE A 174 31.59 1.45 -39.49
C ILE A 174 31.35 0.86 -40.88
N ASP A 175 31.85 1.55 -41.90
CA ASP A 175 31.82 1.13 -43.30
C ASP A 175 32.86 0.04 -43.61
N ILE A 176 32.55 -1.19 -43.18
CA ILE A 176 33.28 -2.42 -43.51
C ILE A 176 32.23 -3.48 -43.87
N SER A 177 32.57 -4.42 -44.75
CA SER A 177 31.67 -5.48 -45.19
C SER A 177 32.35 -6.85 -45.15
N GLU A 178 31.55 -7.91 -45.36
CA GLU A 178 32.01 -9.30 -45.39
C GLU A 178 32.58 -9.78 -44.05
N GLU A 179 33.35 -10.87 -44.05
CA GLU A 179 33.93 -11.48 -42.86
C GLU A 179 34.80 -10.51 -42.02
N ASP A 180 35.39 -9.50 -42.67
CA ASP A 180 36.19 -8.46 -42.00
C ASP A 180 35.35 -7.59 -41.06
N SER A 181 34.02 -7.51 -41.28
CA SER A 181 33.09 -6.86 -40.36
C SER A 181 33.13 -7.46 -38.96
N ILE A 182 33.33 -8.77 -38.85
CA ILE A 182 33.33 -9.52 -37.59
C ILE A 182 34.65 -9.29 -36.85
N THR A 183 35.78 -9.51 -37.54
CA THR A 183 37.11 -9.39 -36.96
C THR A 183 37.41 -7.95 -36.57
N TYR A 184 36.95 -6.98 -37.36
CA TYR A 184 37.14 -5.56 -37.06
C TYR A 184 36.26 -5.10 -35.89
N ALA A 185 34.99 -5.51 -35.83
CA ALA A 185 34.12 -5.19 -34.70
C ALA A 185 34.69 -5.73 -33.37
N LEU A 186 35.22 -6.96 -33.39
CA LEU A 186 35.89 -7.54 -32.23
C LEU A 186 37.25 -6.86 -31.92
N GLY A 187 38.04 -6.55 -32.94
CA GLY A 187 39.31 -5.86 -32.79
C GLY A 187 39.17 -4.48 -32.14
N LEU A 188 38.12 -3.72 -32.49
CA LEU A 188 37.85 -2.39 -31.95
C LEU A 188 37.46 -2.35 -30.48
N VAL A 189 36.88 -3.42 -29.97
CA VAL A 189 36.48 -3.49 -28.55
C VAL A 189 37.60 -4.02 -27.66
N LEU A 190 38.64 -4.61 -28.25
CA LEU A 190 39.79 -5.15 -27.54
C LEU A 190 40.89 -4.08 -27.37
N PRO A 191 41.43 -3.90 -26.15
CA PRO A 191 42.53 -2.96 -25.90
C PRO A 191 43.77 -3.23 -26.77
N ARG A 192 44.33 -2.16 -27.37
CA ARG A 192 45.50 -2.23 -28.28
C ARG A 192 46.73 -2.96 -27.74
N ASP A 193 46.96 -2.91 -26.43
CA ASP A 193 48.18 -3.43 -25.80
C ASP A 193 48.11 -4.93 -25.46
N ILE A 194 47.00 -5.60 -25.79
CA ILE A 194 46.77 -7.00 -25.45
C ILE A 194 47.19 -7.93 -26.60
N ASP A 195 47.87 -9.04 -26.26
CA ASP A 195 48.05 -10.17 -27.18
C ASP A 195 46.74 -10.94 -27.32
N PHE A 196 46.08 -10.80 -28.47
CA PHE A 196 44.81 -11.45 -28.75
C PHE A 196 44.88 -12.97 -28.57
N LYS A 197 45.90 -13.66 -29.10
CA LYS A 197 45.97 -15.13 -29.04
C LYS A 197 46.04 -15.61 -27.60
N LYS A 198 46.87 -14.96 -26.80
CA LYS A 198 46.99 -15.25 -25.37
C LYS A 198 45.71 -14.93 -24.61
N ALA A 199 45.17 -13.71 -24.77
CA ALA A 199 43.94 -13.28 -24.09
C ALA A 199 42.73 -14.14 -24.46
N TRP A 200 42.58 -14.50 -25.73
CA TRP A 200 41.52 -15.37 -26.21
C TRP A 200 41.62 -16.77 -25.63
N SER A 201 42.83 -17.32 -25.49
CA SER A 201 43.04 -18.63 -24.87
C SER A 201 42.68 -18.66 -23.38
N GLU A 202 42.87 -17.53 -22.67
CA GLU A 202 42.60 -17.39 -21.23
C GLU A 202 41.14 -17.00 -20.92
N LEU A 203 40.40 -16.50 -21.91
CA LEU A 203 38.99 -16.16 -21.78
C LEU A 203 38.13 -17.41 -21.55
N SER A 204 37.15 -17.33 -20.65
CA SER A 204 36.27 -18.47 -20.38
C SER A 204 35.41 -18.82 -21.58
N GLU A 205 35.08 -20.10 -21.73
CA GLU A 205 34.16 -20.57 -22.80
C GLU A 205 32.80 -19.87 -22.73
N THR A 206 32.36 -19.51 -21.53
CA THR A 206 31.14 -18.74 -21.26
C THR A 206 31.21 -17.35 -21.90
N TRP A 207 32.34 -16.65 -21.79
CA TRP A 207 32.54 -15.34 -22.43
C TRP A 207 32.73 -15.45 -23.94
N LYS A 208 33.44 -16.47 -24.45
CA LYS A 208 33.54 -16.73 -25.89
C LYS A 208 32.16 -16.95 -26.52
N GLU A 209 31.33 -17.77 -25.88
CA GLU A 209 29.95 -18.04 -26.29
C GLU A 209 29.11 -16.75 -26.35
N LEU A 210 29.26 -15.86 -25.38
CA LEU A 210 28.63 -14.53 -25.37
C LEU A 210 29.11 -13.66 -26.52
N ILE A 211 30.40 -13.62 -26.81
CA ILE A 211 30.95 -12.80 -27.89
C ILE A 211 30.43 -13.30 -29.24
N TYR A 212 30.52 -14.61 -29.50
CA TYR A 212 30.01 -15.20 -30.74
C TYR A 212 28.53 -14.91 -30.94
N TYR A 213 27.74 -15.13 -29.89
CA TYR A 213 26.30 -14.88 -29.95
C TYR A 213 25.98 -13.41 -30.26
N ARG A 214 26.72 -12.47 -29.67
CA ARG A 214 26.50 -11.05 -29.92
C ARG A 214 26.88 -10.64 -31.34
N LEU A 215 28.01 -11.14 -31.86
CA LEU A 215 28.44 -10.86 -33.23
C LEU A 215 27.46 -11.46 -34.24
N ASP A 216 27.07 -12.72 -34.05
CA ASP A 216 26.12 -13.39 -34.94
C ASP A 216 24.77 -12.66 -34.99
N SER A 217 24.25 -12.24 -33.83
CA SER A 217 22.96 -11.55 -33.76
C SER A 217 23.01 -10.13 -34.29
N ALA A 218 24.03 -9.34 -33.92
CA ALA A 218 24.14 -7.96 -34.37
C ALA A 218 24.38 -7.85 -35.89
N LEU A 219 25.16 -8.76 -36.46
CA LEU A 219 25.48 -8.78 -37.89
C LEU A 219 24.53 -9.66 -38.71
N ARG A 220 23.47 -10.19 -38.08
CA ARG A 220 22.44 -11.02 -38.72
C ARG A 220 23.03 -12.24 -39.46
N LEU A 221 23.99 -12.91 -38.83
CA LEU A 221 24.67 -14.09 -39.37
C LEU A 221 23.95 -15.38 -38.98
N LEU A 222 24.28 -16.48 -39.67
CA LEU A 222 23.88 -17.82 -39.20
C LEU A 222 24.55 -18.09 -37.83
N PRO A 223 23.82 -18.48 -36.78
CA PRO A 223 24.39 -18.77 -35.46
C PRO A 223 25.53 -19.80 -35.55
N GLY A 224 26.73 -19.43 -35.11
CA GLY A 224 27.98 -20.21 -35.23
C GLY A 224 28.95 -19.69 -36.29
N SER A 225 28.59 -18.66 -37.07
CA SER A 225 29.47 -18.09 -38.11
C SER A 225 30.66 -17.34 -37.49
N ALA A 226 30.41 -16.53 -36.47
CA ALA A 226 31.47 -15.79 -35.77
C ALA A 226 32.52 -16.73 -35.17
N GLU A 227 32.12 -17.88 -34.61
CA GLU A 227 33.04 -18.90 -34.06
C GLU A 227 34.01 -19.42 -35.13
N LYS A 228 33.50 -19.76 -36.33
CA LYS A 228 34.31 -20.26 -37.45
C LYS A 228 35.31 -19.21 -37.94
N ILE A 229 34.85 -17.98 -38.13
CA ILE A 229 35.66 -16.90 -38.72
C ILE A 229 36.75 -16.43 -37.75
N ILE A 230 36.42 -16.25 -36.46
CA ILE A 230 37.38 -15.88 -35.42
C ILE A 230 38.46 -16.95 -35.25
N GLY A 231 38.12 -18.23 -35.45
CA GLY A 231 39.09 -19.33 -35.39
C GLY A 231 40.10 -19.37 -36.55
N GLN A 232 39.81 -18.68 -37.67
CA GLN A 232 40.60 -18.75 -38.90
C GLN A 232 41.38 -17.46 -39.21
N LYS A 233 40.91 -16.31 -38.71
CA LYS A 233 41.51 -15.00 -38.98
C LYS A 233 42.32 -14.46 -37.80
N ASP A 234 43.38 -13.71 -38.11
CA ASP A 234 44.16 -13.00 -37.09
C ASP A 234 43.44 -11.69 -36.72
N ILE A 235 43.14 -11.50 -35.44
CA ILE A 235 42.41 -10.33 -34.95
C ILE A 235 43.41 -9.37 -34.33
N LYS A 236 43.47 -8.16 -34.88
CA LYS A 236 44.30 -7.08 -34.36
C LYS A 236 43.50 -6.23 -33.37
N PRO A 237 43.89 -6.16 -32.09
CA PRO A 237 43.29 -5.24 -31.14
C PRO A 237 43.56 -3.77 -31.54
N LEU A 238 42.50 -2.97 -31.63
CA LEU A 238 42.50 -1.58 -32.08
C LEU A 238 41.79 -0.65 -31.10
N GLY A 239 41.18 -1.19 -30.05
CA GLY A 239 40.39 -0.46 -29.07
C GLY A 239 41.22 0.33 -28.06
N ASP A 240 40.53 1.27 -27.40
CA ASP A 240 41.13 2.07 -26.33
C ASP A 240 41.54 1.21 -25.13
N LYS A 241 42.46 1.75 -24.32
CA LYS A 241 42.77 1.16 -23.02
C LYS A 241 41.53 1.20 -22.13
N VAL A 242 41.30 0.10 -21.40
CA VAL A 242 40.16 -0.04 -20.49
C VAL A 242 40.70 -0.03 -19.07
N ASP A 243 40.25 0.94 -18.27
CA ASP A 243 40.61 1.03 -16.86
C ASP A 243 39.58 0.29 -15.99
N ILE A 244 40.07 -0.49 -15.02
CA ILE A 244 39.21 -1.15 -14.03
C ILE A 244 38.84 -0.09 -12.97
N ALA A 245 37.59 0.32 -12.98
CA ALA A 245 37.07 1.30 -12.02
C ALA A 245 36.78 0.66 -10.65
N ASP A 246 37.17 1.35 -9.58
CA ASP A 246 36.79 1.00 -8.21
C ASP A 246 35.33 1.49 -7.95
N ILE A 247 34.35 0.67 -8.30
CA ILE A 247 32.91 0.94 -8.12
C ILE A 247 32.42 0.26 -6.84
N GLU A 248 31.54 0.88 -6.05
CA GLU A 248 30.90 0.18 -4.93
C GLU A 248 30.03 -0.99 -5.44
N PRO A 249 30.09 -2.18 -4.81
CA PRO A 249 29.38 -3.38 -5.27
C PRO A 249 27.91 -3.16 -5.64
N PHE A 250 27.20 -2.37 -4.84
CA PHE A 250 25.77 -2.14 -5.05
C PHE A 250 25.47 -1.31 -6.31
N PHE A 251 26.44 -0.55 -6.82
CA PHE A 251 26.29 0.31 -7.99
C PHE A 251 26.80 -0.30 -9.30
N VAL A 252 27.47 -1.46 -9.27
CA VAL A 252 28.14 -2.00 -10.46
C VAL A 252 27.18 -2.22 -11.63
N ASP A 253 25.99 -2.74 -11.35
CA ASP A 253 24.97 -3.00 -12.36
C ASP A 253 24.38 -1.72 -12.96
N LEU A 254 24.05 -0.75 -12.12
CA LEU A 254 23.58 0.58 -12.54
C LEU A 254 24.66 1.37 -13.27
N ALA A 255 25.92 1.24 -12.87
CA ALA A 255 27.05 1.91 -13.52
C ALA A 255 27.28 1.36 -14.93
N GLU A 256 27.23 0.03 -15.10
CA GLU A 256 27.31 -0.62 -16.41
C GLU A 256 26.11 -0.25 -17.29
N TRP A 257 24.91 -0.16 -16.70
CA TRP A 257 23.71 0.26 -17.43
C TRP A 257 23.79 1.72 -17.88
N GLY A 258 24.11 2.64 -16.97
CA GLY A 258 24.29 4.07 -17.29
C GLY A 258 25.38 4.30 -18.32
N LYS A 259 26.51 3.58 -18.21
CA LYS A 259 27.57 3.58 -19.22
C LYS A 259 27.02 3.16 -20.59
N SER A 260 26.19 2.13 -20.66
CA SER A 260 25.61 1.66 -21.92
C SER A 260 24.68 2.68 -22.56
N ILE A 261 23.86 3.39 -21.77
CA ILE A 261 22.97 4.44 -22.24
C ILE A 261 23.76 5.58 -22.90
N ILE A 262 24.83 6.04 -22.23
CA ILE A 262 25.69 7.11 -22.72
C ILE A 262 26.43 6.70 -24.00
N LEU A 263 27.01 5.50 -24.01
CA LEU A 263 27.75 5.01 -25.18
C LEU A 263 26.87 4.71 -26.40
N ASP A 264 25.56 4.49 -26.20
CA ASP A 264 24.56 4.39 -27.27
C ASP A 264 24.13 5.77 -27.82
N GLY A 265 24.58 6.86 -27.19
CA GLY A 265 24.32 8.22 -27.64
C GLY A 265 23.07 8.86 -27.03
N ASN A 266 22.58 8.35 -25.90
CA ASN A 266 21.47 8.97 -25.17
C ASN A 266 21.99 9.82 -24.00
N ASN A 267 21.24 10.85 -23.60
CA ASN A 267 21.48 11.53 -22.33
C ASN A 267 20.98 10.67 -21.17
N LEU A 268 21.60 10.81 -20.00
CA LEU A 268 21.23 10.08 -18.80
C LEU A 268 20.85 11.04 -17.68
N CYS A 269 19.72 10.80 -17.02
CA CYS A 269 19.36 11.45 -15.77
C CYS A 269 19.35 10.41 -14.64
N ILE A 270 20.01 10.73 -13.54
CA ILE A 270 19.98 9.94 -12.31
C ILE A 270 19.20 10.75 -11.30
N VAL A 271 17.97 10.29 -11.04
CA VAL A 271 16.96 11.05 -10.30
C VAL A 271 16.73 10.41 -8.94
N GLY A 272 16.83 11.20 -7.88
CA GLY A 272 16.45 10.73 -6.56
C GLY A 272 16.71 11.72 -5.42
N PRO A 273 16.27 11.36 -4.20
CA PRO A 273 16.26 12.29 -3.07
C PRO A 273 17.66 12.72 -2.62
N LEU A 274 17.73 13.71 -1.73
CA LEU A 274 18.99 14.14 -1.12
C LEU A 274 19.71 12.96 -0.45
N ARG A 275 21.05 12.98 -0.50
CA ARG A 275 21.93 11.95 0.06
C ARG A 275 21.63 10.51 -0.40
N SER A 276 21.02 10.33 -1.57
CA SER A 276 20.77 9.01 -2.18
C SER A 276 21.97 8.42 -2.94
N THR A 277 23.18 8.95 -2.75
CA THR A 277 24.43 8.52 -3.41
C THR A 277 24.43 8.61 -4.95
N LYS A 278 23.41 9.24 -5.56
CA LYS A 278 23.27 9.44 -7.01
C LYS A 278 24.47 10.13 -7.67
N SER A 279 25.09 11.10 -6.99
CA SER A 279 26.33 11.75 -7.44
C SER A 279 27.51 10.77 -7.55
N SER A 280 27.61 9.80 -6.63
CA SER A 280 28.63 8.76 -6.68
C SER A 280 28.42 7.85 -7.88
N LEU A 281 27.18 7.40 -8.13
CA LEU A 281 26.83 6.61 -9.32
C LEU A 281 27.18 7.35 -10.61
N ALA A 282 26.83 8.63 -10.70
CA ALA A 282 27.14 9.45 -11.87
C ALA A 282 28.65 9.55 -12.13
N ASN A 283 29.45 9.71 -11.07
CA ASN A 283 30.91 9.72 -11.17
C ASN A 283 31.48 8.36 -11.62
N TYR A 284 30.91 7.23 -11.15
CA TYR A 284 31.30 5.90 -11.62
C TYR A 284 30.97 5.69 -13.11
N ILE A 285 29.82 6.16 -13.56
CA ILE A 285 29.44 6.09 -14.98
C ILE A 285 30.38 6.99 -15.80
N TYR A 286 30.58 8.23 -15.37
CA TYR A 286 31.43 9.19 -16.06
C TYR A 286 32.87 8.68 -16.21
N SER A 287 33.46 8.11 -15.16
CA SER A 287 34.81 7.54 -15.21
C SER A 287 34.92 6.32 -16.12
N THR A 288 33.91 5.47 -16.15
CA THR A 288 33.92 4.23 -16.96
C THR A 288 33.59 4.43 -18.45
N VAL A 289 32.97 5.56 -18.81
CA VAL A 289 32.74 5.95 -20.22
C VAL A 289 34.03 6.43 -20.87
N ASN A 290 34.91 7.10 -20.10
CA ASN A 290 36.23 7.59 -20.55
C ASN A 290 36.19 8.41 -21.87
N SER A 291 35.18 9.27 -22.02
CA SER A 291 35.01 10.14 -23.21
C SER A 291 35.05 11.62 -22.83
N LYS A 292 35.84 12.41 -23.56
CA LYS A 292 35.90 13.89 -23.42
C LYS A 292 34.65 14.59 -23.95
N ASP A 293 33.76 13.84 -24.60
CA ASP A 293 32.54 14.34 -25.23
C ASP A 293 31.29 14.12 -24.37
N VAL A 294 31.48 13.80 -23.08
CA VAL A 294 30.42 13.69 -22.10
C VAL A 294 30.59 14.76 -21.02
N SER A 295 29.52 15.41 -20.57
CA SER A 295 29.52 16.31 -19.42
C SER A 295 28.76 15.72 -18.22
N LEU A 296 29.22 16.05 -17.02
CA LEU A 296 28.56 15.67 -15.76
C LEU A 296 27.90 16.92 -15.16
N LEU A 297 26.57 16.91 -15.09
CA LEU A 297 25.74 18.01 -14.62
C LEU A 297 25.12 17.62 -13.27
N ASP A 298 25.85 17.83 -12.18
CA ASP A 298 25.35 17.53 -10.84
C ASP A 298 24.65 18.74 -10.23
N TYR A 299 23.40 18.57 -9.78
CA TYR A 299 22.62 19.64 -9.14
C TYR A 299 23.36 20.33 -7.98
N ASN A 300 24.27 19.64 -7.27
CA ASN A 300 25.02 20.27 -6.18
C ASN A 300 26.01 21.34 -6.64
N ASN A 301 26.33 21.40 -7.94
CA ASN A 301 27.31 22.33 -8.50
C ASN A 301 26.68 23.58 -9.13
N TYR A 302 25.34 23.64 -9.20
CA TYR A 302 24.62 24.71 -9.88
C TYR A 302 23.45 25.17 -8.99
N ASP A 303 23.10 26.45 -9.09
CA ASP A 303 21.74 26.85 -8.71
C ASP A 303 20.72 26.41 -9.77
N LEU A 304 19.43 26.41 -9.43
CA LEU A 304 18.36 25.90 -10.28
C LEU A 304 18.34 26.55 -11.68
N LEU A 305 18.52 27.88 -11.77
CA LEU A 305 18.48 28.60 -13.05
C LEU A 305 19.71 28.31 -13.91
N ASN A 306 20.89 28.24 -13.29
CA ASN A 306 22.12 27.89 -13.98
C ASN A 306 22.12 26.43 -14.45
N LEU A 307 21.51 25.53 -13.68
CA LEU A 307 21.31 24.14 -14.09
C LEU A 307 20.37 24.03 -15.29
N ASP A 308 19.22 24.71 -15.27
CA ASP A 308 18.28 24.74 -16.40
C ASP A 308 18.94 25.27 -17.68
N LYS A 309 19.63 26.41 -17.58
CA LYS A 309 20.40 26.98 -18.70
C LYS A 309 21.46 26.02 -19.22
N LYS A 310 22.19 25.35 -18.31
CA LYS A 310 23.26 24.44 -18.68
C LYS A 310 22.73 23.19 -19.38
N ILE A 311 21.64 22.62 -18.91
CA ILE A 311 20.96 21.49 -19.55
C ILE A 311 20.48 21.86 -20.97
N LYS A 312 19.80 23.02 -21.12
CA LYS A 312 19.25 23.46 -22.42
C LYS A 312 20.31 23.85 -23.45
N SER A 313 21.48 24.30 -23.00
CA SER A 313 22.58 24.74 -23.87
C SER A 313 23.65 23.67 -24.12
N GLU A 314 23.55 22.50 -23.48
CA GLU A 314 24.56 21.46 -23.60
C GLU A 314 24.50 20.78 -24.98
N SER A 315 25.62 20.84 -25.70
CA SER A 315 25.77 20.22 -27.03
C SER A 315 26.37 18.82 -26.94
N LYS A 316 27.06 18.52 -25.84
CA LYS A 316 27.60 17.20 -25.52
C LYS A 316 26.53 16.26 -24.97
N LYS A 317 26.79 14.96 -25.00
CA LYS A 317 25.99 14.03 -24.19
C LYS A 317 26.26 14.31 -22.72
N TYR A 318 25.26 14.15 -21.87
CA TYR A 318 25.43 14.47 -20.46
C TYR A 318 24.84 13.42 -19.53
N ILE A 319 25.40 13.38 -18.33
CA ILE A 319 24.86 12.68 -17.16
C ILE A 319 24.37 13.77 -16.20
N ALA A 320 23.06 13.93 -16.07
CA ALA A 320 22.45 14.85 -15.12
C ALA A 320 22.14 14.12 -13.81
N VAL A 321 22.51 14.72 -12.69
CA VAL A 321 22.16 14.23 -11.35
C VAL A 321 21.16 15.19 -10.75
N LEU A 322 19.93 14.73 -10.53
CA LEU A 322 18.81 15.59 -10.18
C LEU A 322 18.07 15.03 -8.96
N THR A 323 17.50 15.91 -8.16
CA THR A 323 16.44 15.53 -7.21
C THR A 323 15.12 15.40 -7.95
N ASP A 324 14.16 14.67 -7.36
CA ASP A 324 12.87 14.41 -8.00
C ASP A 324 12.16 15.73 -8.37
N ASP A 325 12.09 16.68 -7.42
CA ASP A 325 11.54 18.02 -7.62
C ASP A 325 12.24 18.81 -8.76
N ILE A 326 13.57 18.79 -8.85
CA ILE A 326 14.29 19.45 -9.95
C ILE A 326 13.97 18.80 -11.30
N PHE A 327 13.90 17.47 -11.35
CA PHE A 327 13.61 16.73 -12.58
C PHE A 327 12.23 17.08 -13.15
N TYR A 328 11.20 17.22 -12.29
CA TYR A 328 9.88 17.66 -12.73
C TYR A 328 9.81 19.17 -13.03
N SER A 329 10.69 19.97 -12.41
CA SER A 329 10.75 21.42 -12.65
C SER A 329 11.40 21.78 -13.99
N ILE A 330 12.40 21.00 -14.40
CA ILE A 330 13.20 21.21 -15.61
C ILE A 330 12.91 20.08 -16.61
N PRO A 331 12.06 20.31 -17.64
CA PRO A 331 11.77 19.30 -18.63
C PRO A 331 13.06 18.88 -19.36
N THR A 332 13.45 17.62 -19.16
CA THR A 332 14.73 17.06 -19.63
C THR A 332 14.50 15.85 -20.54
N GLU A 333 15.10 15.87 -21.74
CA GLU A 333 15.10 14.72 -22.64
C GLU A 333 16.29 13.79 -22.33
N CYS A 334 16.07 12.80 -21.46
CA CYS A 334 17.07 11.83 -21.04
C CYS A 334 16.44 10.47 -20.68
N LYS A 335 17.25 9.41 -20.74
CA LYS A 335 16.90 8.13 -20.10
C LYS A 335 17.09 8.27 -18.59
N VAL A 336 16.15 7.75 -17.80
CA VAL A 336 16.11 7.98 -16.35
C VAL A 336 16.49 6.72 -15.58
N ILE A 337 17.40 6.86 -14.61
CA ILE A 337 17.60 5.91 -13.51
C ILE A 337 16.92 6.50 -12.28
N GLU A 338 15.77 5.94 -11.90
CA GLU A 338 14.94 6.45 -10.80
C GLU A 338 15.33 5.89 -9.44
N SER A 339 15.14 6.69 -8.38
CA SER A 339 15.41 6.33 -6.99
C SER A 339 14.73 5.04 -6.51
N ARG A 340 13.47 4.82 -6.92
CA ARG A 340 12.68 3.62 -6.59
C ARG A 340 13.35 2.34 -7.09
N SER A 341 14.17 2.42 -8.14
CA SER A 341 14.85 1.26 -8.72
C SER A 341 15.98 0.71 -7.84
N TYR A 342 16.57 1.52 -6.95
CA TYR A 342 17.80 1.13 -6.24
C TYR A 342 17.83 1.40 -4.73
N ILE A 343 16.97 2.27 -4.19
CA ILE A 343 16.97 2.61 -2.75
C ILE A 343 16.83 1.37 -1.85
N LYS A 344 15.91 0.46 -2.21
CA LYS A 344 15.69 -0.76 -1.44
C LYS A 344 16.92 -1.67 -1.44
N ASP A 345 17.52 -1.84 -2.61
CA ASP A 345 18.70 -2.70 -2.77
C ASP A 345 19.93 -2.08 -2.05
N PHE A 346 20.03 -0.74 -2.00
CA PHE A 346 21.00 -0.02 -1.20
C PHE A 346 20.82 -0.28 0.31
N ILE A 347 19.59 -0.14 0.83
CA ILE A 347 19.28 -0.43 2.24
C ILE A 347 19.61 -1.89 2.56
N ASP A 348 19.24 -2.82 1.68
CA ASP A 348 19.52 -4.24 1.83
C ASP A 348 21.03 -4.53 1.83
N TYR A 349 21.78 -3.83 0.99
CA TYR A 349 23.24 -3.90 0.95
C TYR A 349 23.86 -3.41 2.26
N LEU A 350 23.44 -2.25 2.79
CA LEU A 350 23.92 -1.75 4.08
C LEU A 350 23.67 -2.75 5.21
N TYR A 351 22.50 -3.38 5.24
CA TYR A 351 22.18 -4.41 6.22
C TYR A 351 23.08 -5.65 6.10
N LEU A 352 23.31 -6.13 4.87
CA LEU A 352 24.20 -7.26 4.63
C LEU A 352 25.65 -6.94 5.02
N LYS A 353 26.12 -5.74 4.66
CA LYS A 353 27.48 -5.28 4.93
C LYS A 353 27.73 -5.11 6.42
N ASN A 354 26.80 -4.48 7.14
CA ASN A 354 26.94 -4.20 8.57
C ASN A 354 26.52 -5.38 9.46
N ASN A 355 25.88 -6.41 8.90
CA ASN A 355 25.39 -7.59 9.62
C ASN A 355 24.46 -7.22 10.80
N VAL A 356 23.59 -6.23 10.60
CA VAL A 356 22.64 -5.72 11.62
C VAL A 356 21.23 -6.24 11.33
N GLN A 357 20.41 -6.45 12.36
CA GLN A 357 19.00 -6.78 12.17
C GLN A 357 18.22 -5.60 11.61
N ARG A 358 17.24 -5.88 10.73
CA ARG A 358 16.35 -4.84 10.19
C ARG A 358 15.53 -4.21 11.31
N VAL A 359 15.63 -2.89 11.43
CA VAL A 359 14.81 -2.07 12.35
C VAL A 359 13.63 -1.53 11.55
N LYS A 360 12.41 -1.72 12.04
CA LYS A 360 11.15 -1.38 11.33
C LYS A 360 10.58 0.00 11.63
N VAL A 361 11.36 0.91 12.21
CA VAL A 361 10.84 2.21 12.67
C VAL A 361 11.58 3.32 11.96
N ALA A 362 10.88 4.06 11.11
CA ALA A 362 11.30 5.34 10.55
C ALA A 362 10.25 6.40 10.93
N LYS A 363 10.68 7.64 11.17
CA LYS A 363 9.74 8.76 11.34
C LYS A 363 9.11 9.10 9.97
N PRO A 364 7.81 9.43 9.89
CA PRO A 364 7.14 9.74 8.63
C PRO A 364 7.75 10.94 7.89
N ASN A 365 8.33 11.91 8.60
CA ASN A 365 8.85 13.15 8.01
C ASN A 365 10.29 13.05 7.46
N VAL A 366 10.92 11.87 7.50
CA VAL A 366 12.27 11.67 6.95
C VAL A 366 12.23 10.55 5.92
N PRO A 367 12.74 10.76 4.70
CA PRO A 367 12.84 9.71 3.69
C PRO A 367 13.54 8.46 4.23
N ILE A 368 12.95 7.29 3.94
CA ILE A 368 13.39 6.00 4.49
C ILE A 368 14.88 5.72 4.22
N HIS A 369 15.37 6.04 3.01
CA HIS A 369 16.78 5.83 2.66
C HIS A 369 17.71 6.71 3.49
N TYR A 370 17.33 7.97 3.71
CA TYR A 370 18.10 8.93 4.50
C TYR A 370 18.19 8.44 5.94
N TYR A 371 17.06 8.01 6.48
CA TYR A 371 17.00 7.44 7.82
C TYR A 371 17.93 6.24 7.98
N TYR A 372 17.85 5.25 7.07
CA TYR A 372 18.70 4.06 7.16
C TYR A 372 20.18 4.33 6.90
N LEU A 373 20.52 5.29 6.04
CA LEU A 373 21.90 5.69 5.81
C LEU A 373 22.56 6.10 7.14
N TYR A 374 21.99 7.07 7.84
CA TYR A 374 22.57 7.59 9.08
C TYR A 374 22.37 6.62 10.25
N LYS A 375 21.28 5.86 10.28
CA LYS A 375 21.05 4.87 11.34
C LYS A 375 22.03 3.69 11.26
N LEU A 376 22.31 3.19 10.06
CA LEU A 376 23.17 2.01 9.87
C LEU A 376 24.65 2.37 9.77
N ARG A 377 25.01 3.55 9.24
CA ARG A 377 26.40 4.00 9.12
C ARG A 377 26.92 4.63 10.41
N ASP A 378 26.12 5.51 11.01
CA ASP A 378 26.58 6.41 12.08
C ASP A 378 25.87 6.15 13.43
N ASN A 379 24.92 5.20 13.49
CA ASN A 379 24.11 4.87 14.68
C ASN A 379 23.43 6.08 15.36
N MET A 380 23.03 7.07 14.56
CA MET A 380 22.38 8.28 15.08
C MET A 380 21.00 7.99 15.71
N SER A 381 20.56 8.85 16.63
CA SER A 381 19.20 8.85 17.17
C SER A 381 18.17 9.37 16.16
N HIS A 382 16.88 9.08 16.35
CA HIS A 382 15.83 9.55 15.43
C HIS A 382 15.76 11.09 15.36
N GLU A 383 16.04 11.77 16.48
CA GLU A 383 16.05 13.22 16.56
C GLU A 383 17.25 13.82 15.82
N GLN A 384 18.45 13.23 16.01
CA GLN A 384 19.64 13.64 15.28
C GLN A 384 19.45 13.50 13.77
N ILE A 385 18.89 12.37 13.31
CA ILE A 385 18.63 12.14 11.88
C ILE A 385 17.66 13.18 11.30
N TYR A 386 16.59 13.49 12.03
CA TYR A 386 15.62 14.50 11.60
C TYR A 386 16.24 15.90 11.53
N ASN A 387 17.02 16.29 12.54
CA ASN A 387 17.71 17.58 12.57
C ASN A 387 18.74 17.69 11.43
N GLU A 388 19.45 16.59 11.14
CA GLU A 388 20.39 16.53 10.02
C GLU A 388 19.66 16.65 8.68
N TYR A 389 18.53 15.95 8.50
CA TYR A 389 17.71 16.04 7.30
C TYR A 389 17.17 17.46 7.08
N LYS A 390 16.65 18.09 8.13
CA LYS A 390 16.19 19.48 8.10
C LYS A 390 17.32 20.44 7.73
N SER A 391 18.51 20.26 8.32
CA SER A 391 19.71 21.04 8.01
C SER A 391 20.14 20.91 6.55
N ASP A 392 20.17 19.69 6.02
CA ASP A 392 20.50 19.41 4.62
C ASP A 392 19.44 19.98 3.66
N MET A 393 18.15 19.88 3.99
CA MET A 393 17.08 20.49 3.20
C MET A 393 17.17 22.02 3.19
N ASN A 394 17.46 22.66 4.32
CA ASN A 394 17.68 24.10 4.37
C ASN A 394 18.85 24.53 3.48
N LYS A 395 19.98 23.82 3.55
CA LYS A 395 21.12 24.07 2.68
C LYS A 395 20.78 23.87 1.21
N TYR A 396 20.02 22.83 0.89
CA TYR A 396 19.56 22.55 -0.46
C TYR A 396 18.69 23.70 -1.01
N ILE A 397 17.68 24.14 -0.26
CA ILE A 397 16.82 25.26 -0.68
C ILE A 397 17.66 26.53 -0.88
N ILE A 398 18.49 26.89 0.10
CA ILE A 398 19.27 28.15 0.03
C ILE A 398 20.31 28.10 -1.09
N ASN A 399 21.11 27.03 -1.16
CA ASN A 399 22.28 26.98 -2.05
C ASN A 399 21.96 26.43 -3.43
N THR A 400 21.18 25.36 -3.53
CA THR A 400 20.86 24.71 -4.80
C THR A 400 19.65 25.37 -5.46
N ILE A 401 18.58 25.63 -4.74
CA ILE A 401 17.40 26.23 -5.37
C ILE A 401 17.63 27.71 -5.65
N PHE A 402 18.09 28.46 -4.64
CA PHE A 402 18.25 29.91 -4.76
C PHE A 402 19.68 30.42 -4.97
N GLY A 403 20.70 29.55 -5.07
CA GLY A 403 22.08 29.99 -5.34
C GLY A 403 22.70 30.88 -4.26
N ASN A 404 22.21 30.80 -3.03
CA ASN A 404 22.52 31.71 -1.92
C ASN A 404 22.26 33.20 -2.26
N ASN A 405 21.35 33.46 -3.21
CA ASN A 405 20.97 34.81 -3.62
C ASN A 405 19.85 35.34 -2.71
N LYS A 406 20.21 36.25 -1.80
CA LYS A 406 19.25 36.87 -0.87
C LYS A 406 18.13 37.63 -1.56
N GLU A 407 18.39 38.30 -2.68
CA GLU A 407 17.36 39.04 -3.42
C GLU A 407 16.34 38.07 -4.03
N LEU A 408 16.82 36.95 -4.57
CA LEU A 408 15.97 35.90 -5.12
C LEU A 408 15.14 35.22 -4.03
N ILE A 409 15.74 34.88 -2.89
CA ILE A 409 15.01 34.35 -1.73
C ILE A 409 13.95 35.34 -1.27
N ASN A 410 14.28 36.62 -1.15
CA ASN A 410 13.32 37.67 -0.76
C ASN A 410 12.22 37.89 -1.80
N ASN A 411 12.49 37.60 -3.09
CA ASN A 411 11.49 37.66 -4.14
C ASN A 411 10.44 36.55 -3.98
N TYR A 412 10.86 35.33 -3.65
CA TYR A 412 9.99 34.16 -3.46
C TYR A 412 9.59 33.87 -2.00
N LEU A 413 10.01 34.71 -1.06
CA LEU A 413 9.69 34.59 0.36
C LEU A 413 8.18 34.45 0.64
N PRO A 414 7.26 35.15 -0.06
CA PRO A 414 5.82 34.93 0.15
C PRO A 414 5.39 33.47 -0.10
N LEU A 415 5.93 32.82 -1.13
CA LEU A 415 5.63 31.41 -1.41
C LEU A 415 6.27 30.48 -0.37
N LEU A 416 7.47 30.79 0.11
CA LEU A 416 8.09 30.06 1.21
C LEU A 416 7.31 30.22 2.53
N ILE A 417 6.63 31.34 2.76
CA ILE A 417 5.79 31.52 3.95
C ILE A 417 4.52 30.68 3.84
N VAL A 418 3.77 30.85 2.75
CA VAL A 418 2.53 30.08 2.48
C VAL A 418 2.84 28.58 2.41
N GLY A 419 3.98 28.23 1.84
CA GLY A 419 4.43 26.86 1.63
C GLY A 419 4.67 26.06 2.91
N LYS A 420 4.97 26.71 4.05
CA LYS A 420 5.12 26.01 5.34
C LYS A 420 3.87 25.25 5.75
N LYS A 421 2.70 25.64 5.23
CA LYS A 421 1.42 25.00 5.51
C LYS A 421 0.84 24.26 4.30
N TYR A 422 1.16 24.71 3.09
CA TYR A 422 0.41 24.31 1.90
C TYR A 422 1.23 23.75 0.74
N LEU A 423 2.55 23.54 0.87
CA LEU A 423 3.32 22.89 -0.19
C LEU A 423 2.80 21.48 -0.49
N PRO A 424 2.85 21.03 -1.76
CA PRO A 424 3.27 21.80 -2.94
C PRO A 424 2.21 22.82 -3.39
N LEU A 425 2.63 23.94 -3.97
CA LEU A 425 1.74 25.03 -4.42
C LEU A 425 1.47 24.96 -5.93
N PRO A 426 0.19 24.92 -6.38
CA PRO A 426 -0.13 24.92 -7.80
C PRO A 426 0.48 26.10 -8.54
N VAL A 427 0.80 25.91 -9.82
CA VAL A 427 1.49 26.91 -10.65
C VAL A 427 0.74 28.24 -10.64
N LYS A 428 -0.58 28.21 -10.83
CA LYS A 428 -1.38 29.44 -10.91
C LYS A 428 -1.50 30.17 -9.58
N VAL A 429 -1.59 29.42 -8.49
CA VAL A 429 -1.59 29.96 -7.13
C VAL A 429 -0.31 30.75 -6.87
N SER A 430 0.83 30.16 -7.22
CA SER A 430 2.15 30.80 -7.07
C SER A 430 2.27 32.09 -7.89
N GLU A 431 1.81 32.07 -9.15
CA GLU A 431 1.80 33.27 -10.02
C GLU A 431 0.98 34.42 -9.41
N ILE A 432 -0.22 34.13 -8.92
CA ILE A 432 -1.12 35.15 -8.38
C ILE A 432 -0.56 35.79 -7.12
N ILE A 433 -0.02 34.98 -6.20
CA ILE A 433 0.59 35.48 -4.96
C ILE A 433 1.76 36.42 -5.27
N LEU A 434 2.66 36.01 -6.18
CA LEU A 434 3.81 36.82 -6.57
C LEU A 434 3.39 38.12 -7.28
N ASN A 435 2.46 38.05 -8.23
CA ASN A 435 1.94 39.22 -8.94
C ASN A 435 1.27 40.22 -7.99
N LYS A 436 0.44 39.74 -7.05
CA LYS A 436 -0.24 40.61 -6.06
C LYS A 436 0.75 41.40 -5.21
N LEU A 437 1.94 40.86 -4.99
CA LEU A 437 3.01 41.47 -4.20
C LEU A 437 4.11 42.12 -5.06
N ASN A 438 3.85 42.33 -6.35
CA ASN A 438 4.78 42.93 -7.33
C ASN A 438 6.16 42.25 -7.35
N LYS A 439 6.18 40.92 -7.28
CA LYS A 439 7.40 40.10 -7.33
C LYS A 439 7.69 39.64 -8.76
N GLN A 440 8.96 39.40 -9.05
CA GLN A 440 9.38 38.82 -10.34
C GLN A 440 8.96 37.35 -10.41
N ILE A 441 8.54 36.90 -11.59
CA ILE A 441 8.13 35.53 -11.84
C ILE A 441 9.09 34.88 -12.84
N ASP A 442 9.61 33.70 -12.47
CA ASP A 442 10.32 32.79 -13.36
C ASP A 442 9.64 31.41 -13.29
N LYS A 443 9.34 30.85 -14.47
CA LYS A 443 8.59 29.60 -14.61
C LYS A 443 9.27 28.42 -13.92
N THR A 444 10.60 28.41 -13.87
CA THR A 444 11.38 27.33 -13.25
C THR A 444 11.12 27.24 -11.75
N PHE A 445 11.05 28.38 -11.06
CA PHE A 445 10.74 28.42 -9.63
C PHE A 445 9.29 28.07 -9.34
N ILE A 446 8.35 28.57 -10.15
CA ILE A 446 6.94 28.24 -9.96
C ILE A 446 6.67 26.75 -10.16
N ASN A 447 7.28 26.13 -11.18
CA ASN A 447 7.22 24.69 -11.36
C ASN A 447 7.85 23.95 -10.18
N TRP A 448 8.94 24.45 -9.60
CA TRP A 448 9.57 23.85 -8.42
C TRP A 448 8.65 23.90 -7.20
N PHE A 449 8.01 25.04 -6.93
CA PHE A 449 7.02 25.16 -5.86
C PHE A 449 5.83 24.20 -6.04
N SER A 450 5.52 23.77 -7.26
CA SER A 450 4.42 22.84 -7.51
C SER A 450 4.74 21.37 -7.27
N VAL A 451 6.01 21.00 -7.11
CA VAL A 451 6.43 19.60 -6.87
C VAL A 451 7.24 19.42 -5.58
N PHE A 452 7.63 20.50 -4.91
CA PHE A 452 8.36 20.45 -3.65
C PHE A 452 7.40 20.32 -2.46
N ASP A 453 7.70 19.42 -1.52
CA ASP A 453 6.78 19.00 -0.45
C ASP A 453 7.36 19.09 0.98
N PHE A 454 8.61 19.54 1.15
CA PHE A 454 9.21 19.68 2.47
C PHE A 454 8.80 21.01 3.13
N THR A 455 8.12 20.97 4.28
CA THR A 455 7.55 22.15 4.95
C THR A 455 8.38 22.68 6.14
N ASP A 456 9.31 21.88 6.67
CA ASP A 456 10.04 22.18 7.91
C ASP A 456 11.29 23.05 7.71
N TYR A 457 11.36 23.84 6.63
CA TYR A 457 12.51 24.70 6.34
C TYR A 457 12.52 26.01 7.15
N GLU A 458 13.72 26.58 7.27
CA GLU A 458 14.00 27.81 8.01
C GLU A 458 14.10 28.99 7.05
N VAL A 459 13.26 29.98 7.27
CA VAL A 459 13.24 31.25 6.54
C VAL A 459 13.02 32.38 7.53
N ASN A 460 13.69 33.51 7.32
CA ASN A 460 13.50 34.71 8.14
C ASN A 460 12.18 35.36 7.75
N VAL A 461 11.18 35.22 8.63
CA VAL A 461 9.84 35.75 8.39
C VAL A 461 9.75 37.16 8.97
N ASN A 462 9.37 38.13 8.15
CA ASN A 462 8.90 39.44 8.58
C ASN A 462 7.36 39.35 8.73
N GLY A 463 6.82 39.70 9.90
CA GLY A 463 5.39 39.63 10.18
C GLY A 463 4.52 40.42 9.19
N GLU A 464 5.02 41.53 8.62
CA GLU A 464 4.30 42.27 7.59
C GLU A 464 4.19 41.50 6.27
N ILE A 465 5.28 40.85 5.84
CA ILE A 465 5.33 40.05 4.62
C ILE A 465 4.49 38.78 4.79
N GLU A 466 4.52 38.18 5.99
CA GLU A 466 3.71 37.01 6.30
C GLU A 466 2.22 37.30 6.18
N LYS A 467 1.77 38.39 6.80
CA LYS A 467 0.39 38.85 6.65
C LYS A 467 0.04 39.10 5.19
N ALA A 468 0.88 39.83 4.46
CA ALA A 468 0.65 40.11 3.04
C ALA A 468 0.61 38.85 2.15
N ALA A 469 1.41 37.83 2.48
CA ALA A 469 1.45 36.56 1.75
C ALA A 469 0.16 35.74 1.97
N TYR A 470 -0.35 35.68 3.20
CA TYR A 470 -1.64 35.03 3.46
C TYR A 470 -2.82 35.85 2.94
N ASP A 471 -2.79 37.18 3.02
CA ASP A 471 -3.81 38.06 2.43
C ASP A 471 -3.90 37.87 0.90
N ALA A 472 -2.79 37.52 0.23
CA ALA A 472 -2.77 37.22 -1.20
C ALA A 472 -3.59 35.96 -1.57
N LEU A 473 -3.88 35.05 -0.63
CA LEU A 473 -4.77 33.91 -0.87
C LEU A 473 -6.20 34.36 -1.18
N GLY A 474 -6.64 35.49 -0.62
CA GLY A 474 -7.91 36.11 -1.01
C GLY A 474 -7.92 36.45 -2.50
N LYS A 475 -6.79 36.94 -3.04
CA LYS A 475 -6.68 37.22 -4.47
C LYS A 475 -6.64 35.96 -5.34
N VAL A 476 -6.01 34.88 -4.85
CA VAL A 476 -6.04 33.57 -5.52
C VAL A 476 -7.48 33.08 -5.67
N ARG A 477 -8.28 33.18 -4.61
CA ARG A 477 -9.70 32.82 -4.63
C ARG A 477 -10.51 33.68 -5.59
N GLU A 478 -10.35 35.01 -5.53
CA GLU A 478 -11.02 35.92 -6.47
C GLU A 478 -10.73 35.55 -7.93
N GLU A 479 -9.47 35.23 -8.23
CA GLU A 479 -9.04 34.90 -9.58
C GLU A 479 -9.55 33.53 -10.05
N LEU A 480 -9.57 32.54 -9.16
CA LEU A 480 -10.23 31.26 -9.42
C LEU A 480 -11.70 31.47 -9.77
N ILE A 481 -12.43 32.26 -8.96
CA ILE A 481 -13.85 32.56 -9.22
C ILE A 481 -14.03 33.26 -10.56
N ARG A 482 -13.19 34.26 -10.85
CA ARG A 482 -13.21 35.00 -12.12
C ARG A 482 -13.00 34.07 -13.32
N VAL A 483 -11.97 33.22 -13.27
CA VAL A 483 -11.64 32.27 -14.34
C VAL A 483 -12.77 31.25 -14.54
N VAL A 484 -13.34 30.74 -13.46
CA VAL A 484 -14.47 29.81 -13.54
C VAL A 484 -15.67 30.46 -14.23
N LYS A 485 -16.05 31.69 -13.85
CA LYS A 485 -17.18 32.43 -14.45
C LYS A 485 -16.94 32.79 -15.92
N GLU A 486 -15.76 33.31 -16.25
CA GLU A 486 -15.45 33.75 -17.61
C GLU A 486 -15.37 32.59 -18.61
N ASN A 487 -14.84 31.45 -18.18
CA ASN A 487 -14.61 30.28 -19.05
C ASN A 487 -15.69 29.20 -18.93
N LYS A 488 -16.68 29.41 -18.06
CA LYS A 488 -17.76 28.46 -17.77
C LYS A 488 -17.28 27.09 -17.27
N PHE A 489 -16.42 27.11 -16.25
CA PHE A 489 -15.85 25.90 -15.61
C PHE A 489 -16.56 25.53 -14.29
N GLU A 490 -17.81 25.95 -14.12
CA GLU A 490 -18.60 25.73 -12.90
C GLU A 490 -18.67 24.23 -12.54
N GLU A 491 -18.91 23.36 -13.52
CA GLU A 491 -18.99 21.91 -13.32
C GLU A 491 -17.65 21.31 -12.81
N ASP A 492 -16.50 21.78 -13.33
CA ASP A 492 -15.18 21.33 -12.88
C ASP A 492 -14.92 21.77 -11.43
N LEU A 493 -15.34 22.98 -11.07
CA LEU A 493 -15.24 23.46 -9.69
C LEU A 493 -16.06 22.59 -8.73
N LEU A 494 -17.27 22.19 -9.10
CA LEU A 494 -18.10 21.29 -8.29
C LEU A 494 -17.49 19.89 -8.18
N LYS A 495 -16.99 19.32 -9.28
CA LYS A 495 -16.31 18.02 -9.27
C LYS A 495 -15.17 18.02 -8.25
N VAL A 496 -14.30 19.01 -8.33
CA VAL A 496 -13.16 19.13 -7.40
C VAL A 496 -13.62 19.40 -5.98
N TYR A 497 -14.60 20.29 -5.79
CA TYR A 497 -15.14 20.59 -4.46
C TYR A 497 -15.65 19.32 -3.77
N PHE A 498 -16.51 18.54 -4.42
CA PHE A 498 -17.07 17.32 -3.85
C PHE A 498 -16.05 16.19 -3.74
N ASP A 499 -15.12 16.07 -4.69
CA ASP A 499 -14.06 15.06 -4.61
C ASP A 499 -13.12 15.32 -3.42
N THR A 500 -12.72 16.58 -3.21
CA THR A 500 -11.82 16.95 -2.09
C THR A 500 -12.42 16.74 -0.70
N ILE A 501 -13.75 16.70 -0.55
CA ILE A 501 -14.42 16.41 0.73
C ILE A 501 -14.94 14.96 0.82
N SER A 502 -14.74 14.16 -0.23
CA SER A 502 -15.09 12.74 -0.23
C SER A 502 -14.07 11.92 0.57
N THR A 503 -14.52 10.82 1.16
CA THR A 503 -13.66 9.90 1.95
C THR A 503 -12.60 9.23 1.08
N TYR A 504 -12.95 8.96 -0.17
CA TYR A 504 -12.07 8.38 -1.18
C TYR A 504 -12.09 9.28 -2.43
N PRO A 505 -11.21 10.29 -2.52
CA PRO A 505 -11.10 11.15 -3.69
C PRO A 505 -10.56 10.38 -4.90
N ILE A 506 -11.02 10.74 -6.09
CA ILE A 506 -10.68 10.10 -7.35
C ILE A 506 -10.10 11.15 -8.29
N PHE A 507 -8.86 10.95 -8.72
CA PHE A 507 -8.17 11.89 -9.61
C PHE A 507 -8.98 12.14 -10.89
N GLN A 508 -9.49 13.35 -11.04
CA GLN A 508 -10.24 13.77 -12.23
C GLN A 508 -9.40 14.69 -13.09
N ASP A 509 -9.47 14.54 -14.41
CA ASP A 509 -8.94 15.52 -15.35
C ASP A 509 -9.87 16.75 -15.36
N THR A 510 -9.36 17.92 -14.98
CA THR A 510 -10.16 19.14 -14.88
C THR A 510 -9.45 20.33 -15.50
N ARG A 511 -10.23 21.29 -16.02
CA ARG A 511 -9.67 22.48 -16.70
C ARG A 511 -9.16 23.55 -15.72
N ILE A 512 -9.34 23.34 -14.42
CA ILE A 512 -8.85 24.23 -13.35
C ILE A 512 -7.62 23.66 -12.62
N ASP A 513 -7.02 22.58 -13.13
CA ASP A 513 -5.90 21.87 -12.52
C ASP A 513 -4.75 22.78 -12.07
N GLU A 514 -4.42 23.83 -12.85
CA GLU A 514 -3.35 24.78 -12.50
C GLU A 514 -3.57 25.53 -11.17
N PHE A 515 -4.81 25.57 -10.66
CA PHE A 515 -5.18 26.20 -9.38
C PHE A 515 -5.18 25.23 -8.20
N ILE A 516 -5.27 23.92 -8.44
CA ILE A 516 -5.64 22.94 -7.41
C ILE A 516 -4.70 21.73 -7.36
N LYS A 517 -4.00 21.41 -8.45
CA LYS A 517 -3.09 20.28 -8.52
C LYS A 517 -1.64 20.68 -8.35
N THR A 518 -0.90 19.79 -7.72
CA THR A 518 0.57 19.79 -7.69
C THR A 518 1.10 19.47 -9.10
N GLY A 519 2.39 19.70 -9.34
CA GLY A 519 3.04 19.30 -10.58
C GLY A 519 3.14 17.78 -10.77
N TYR A 520 2.84 16.97 -9.74
CA TYR A 520 2.68 15.52 -9.86
C TYR A 520 1.27 15.11 -10.34
N GLY A 521 0.28 16.02 -10.30
CA GLY A 521 -1.11 15.75 -10.65
C GLY A 521 -2.03 15.49 -9.44
N ASP A 522 -1.50 15.45 -8.22
CA ASP A 522 -2.31 15.27 -7.00
C ASP A 522 -2.93 16.59 -6.53
N TYR A 523 -4.03 16.57 -5.77
CA TYR A 523 -4.56 17.79 -5.15
C TYR A 523 -3.56 18.38 -4.15
N SER A 524 -3.28 19.68 -4.31
CA SER A 524 -2.49 20.45 -3.36
C SER A 524 -3.24 20.64 -2.03
N PRO A 525 -2.55 20.64 -0.88
CA PRO A 525 -3.16 20.99 0.41
C PRO A 525 -3.83 22.37 0.41
N ILE A 526 -3.38 23.31 -0.43
CA ILE A 526 -4.00 24.64 -0.49
C ILE A 526 -5.44 24.60 -1.00
N THR A 527 -5.78 23.58 -1.81
CA THR A 527 -7.11 23.41 -2.41
C THR A 527 -8.20 23.36 -1.35
N TYR A 528 -7.96 22.68 -0.23
CA TYR A 528 -8.91 22.64 0.88
C TYR A 528 -9.21 24.05 1.46
N THR A 529 -8.18 24.88 1.55
CA THR A 529 -8.33 26.27 2.00
C THR A 529 -9.06 27.12 0.97
N LEU A 530 -8.77 26.94 -0.32
CA LEU A 530 -9.39 27.72 -1.39
C LEU A 530 -10.88 27.38 -1.59
N LEU A 531 -11.23 26.09 -1.51
CA LEU A 531 -12.57 25.60 -1.87
C LEU A 531 -13.50 25.46 -0.67
N HIS A 532 -13.05 24.82 0.43
CA HIS A 532 -13.92 24.41 1.53
C HIS A 532 -14.05 25.48 2.62
N THR A 533 -12.93 26.00 3.15
CA THR A 533 -12.96 26.98 4.27
C THR A 533 -13.68 28.27 3.92
N HIS A 534 -13.65 28.69 2.65
CA HIS A 534 -14.27 29.92 2.17
C HIS A 534 -15.57 29.67 1.39
N ASP A 535 -16.12 28.44 1.47
CA ASP A 535 -17.31 27.92 0.78
C ASP A 535 -17.55 28.52 -0.62
N VAL A 536 -16.59 28.25 -1.53
CA VAL A 536 -16.53 28.87 -2.86
C VAL A 536 -17.78 28.61 -3.70
N ILE A 537 -18.50 27.52 -3.42
CA ILE A 537 -19.71 27.18 -4.16
C ILE A 537 -20.83 28.21 -3.95
N TYR A 538 -20.89 28.96 -2.84
CA TYR A 538 -21.94 29.98 -2.69
C TYR A 538 -21.72 31.26 -3.51
N GLU A 539 -20.60 31.39 -4.22
CA GLU A 539 -20.25 32.56 -5.04
C GLU A 539 -20.84 32.51 -6.46
N PHE A 540 -21.51 31.42 -6.80
CA PHE A 540 -22.03 31.14 -8.14
C PHE A 540 -23.53 30.89 -8.09
N ASP A 541 -24.20 31.29 -9.16
CA ASP A 541 -25.57 30.87 -9.44
C ASP A 541 -25.50 29.56 -10.22
N TRP A 542 -25.99 28.48 -9.61
CA TRP A 542 -25.94 27.13 -10.15
C TRP A 542 -27.23 26.74 -10.89
N ASP A 543 -28.17 27.68 -11.09
CA ASP A 543 -29.37 27.42 -11.88
C ASP A 543 -29.01 27.37 -13.37
N LEU A 544 -29.07 26.16 -13.93
CA LEU A 544 -28.67 25.87 -15.29
C LEU A 544 -29.81 26.02 -16.32
N GLY A 545 -31.03 26.35 -15.89
CA GLY A 545 -32.19 26.52 -16.75
C GLY A 545 -32.39 25.34 -17.72
N GLU A 546 -32.26 25.58 -19.03
CA GLU A 546 -32.50 24.57 -20.07
C GLU A 546 -31.47 23.43 -20.13
N ARG A 547 -30.26 23.59 -19.56
CA ARG A 547 -29.22 22.55 -19.55
C ARG A 547 -29.52 21.39 -18.60
N VAL A 548 -30.45 21.56 -17.66
CA VAL A 548 -30.85 20.54 -16.68
C VAL A 548 -31.26 19.23 -17.35
N ASN A 549 -31.94 19.28 -18.50
CA ASN A 549 -32.35 18.06 -19.22
C ASN A 549 -31.15 17.26 -19.74
N GLN A 550 -30.07 17.93 -20.13
CA GLN A 550 -28.83 17.28 -20.58
C GLN A 550 -28.10 16.64 -19.39
N VAL A 551 -27.96 17.38 -18.29
CA VAL A 551 -27.37 16.89 -17.03
C VAL A 551 -28.15 15.69 -16.48
N CYS A 552 -29.47 15.74 -16.59
CA CYS A 552 -30.32 14.62 -16.20
C CYS A 552 -30.07 13.36 -17.01
N SER A 553 -29.86 13.53 -18.32
CA SER A 553 -29.62 12.43 -19.26
C SER A 553 -28.22 11.82 -19.09
N SER A 554 -27.26 12.58 -18.58
CA SER A 554 -25.90 12.09 -18.32
C SER A 554 -25.78 11.29 -17.02
N LEU A 555 -26.66 11.48 -16.04
CA LEU A 555 -26.72 10.62 -14.87
C LEU A 555 -27.09 9.20 -15.32
N SER A 556 -26.21 8.24 -15.08
CA SER A 556 -26.50 6.80 -15.26
C SER A 556 -26.60 6.18 -13.88
N SER A 557 -27.71 5.51 -13.55
CA SER A 557 -27.81 4.76 -12.30
C SER A 557 -27.10 3.42 -12.42
N LEU A 558 -26.75 2.81 -11.29
CA LEU A 558 -26.17 1.47 -11.28
C LEU A 558 -27.09 0.47 -11.99
N GLU A 559 -28.40 0.62 -11.86
CA GLU A 559 -29.41 -0.21 -12.55
C GLU A 559 -29.45 0.02 -14.07
N ASP A 560 -29.09 1.22 -14.55
CA ASP A 560 -28.95 1.52 -15.97
C ASP A 560 -27.70 0.86 -16.57
N ILE A 561 -26.64 0.73 -15.76
CA ILE A 561 -25.34 0.16 -16.14
C ILE A 561 -25.39 -1.37 -16.13
N ILE A 562 -25.89 -1.94 -15.03
CA ILE A 562 -25.94 -3.39 -14.79
C ILE A 562 -27.04 -4.06 -15.64
N GLY A 563 -28.07 -3.31 -16.05
CA GLY A 563 -29.26 -3.85 -16.69
C GLY A 563 -30.15 -4.58 -15.67
N LYS A 564 -31.48 -4.39 -15.78
CA LYS A 564 -32.48 -4.79 -14.77
C LYS A 564 -32.65 -6.30 -14.47
N ALA A 565 -31.79 -7.19 -14.94
CA ALA A 565 -31.98 -8.63 -14.77
C ALA A 565 -30.67 -9.40 -14.65
N ILE A 566 -30.08 -9.40 -13.45
CA ILE A 566 -29.01 -10.34 -13.15
C ILE A 566 -29.49 -11.34 -12.11
N THR A 567 -29.69 -12.57 -12.57
CA THR A 567 -30.10 -13.73 -11.77
C THR A 567 -28.96 -14.77 -11.80
N SER A 568 -27.96 -14.54 -10.95
CA SER A 568 -26.91 -15.46 -10.46
C SER A 568 -25.94 -16.16 -11.46
N SER A 569 -24.63 -15.93 -11.26
CA SER A 569 -23.53 -16.90 -11.36
C SER A 569 -22.25 -16.29 -10.74
N GLU A 570 -21.22 -17.06 -10.41
CA GLU A 570 -19.99 -16.53 -9.78
C GLU A 570 -19.10 -15.70 -10.74
N ASP A 571 -19.19 -15.90 -12.06
CA ASP A 571 -18.49 -15.07 -13.06
C ASP A 571 -19.09 -13.65 -13.20
N ILE A 572 -20.33 -13.48 -12.74
CA ILE A 572 -21.04 -12.20 -12.69
C ILE A 572 -20.52 -11.33 -11.53
N VAL A 573 -19.90 -11.91 -10.50
CA VAL A 573 -19.45 -11.13 -9.33
C VAL A 573 -18.31 -10.20 -9.71
N ASP A 574 -17.36 -10.65 -10.54
CA ASP A 574 -16.24 -9.81 -10.97
C ASP A 574 -16.70 -8.71 -11.95
N GLU A 575 -17.60 -9.01 -12.88
CA GLU A 575 -18.21 -7.99 -13.77
C GLU A 575 -19.05 -6.97 -13.00
N ILE A 576 -19.86 -7.41 -12.02
CA ILE A 576 -20.60 -6.49 -11.13
C ILE A 576 -19.65 -5.66 -10.29
N LEU A 577 -18.57 -6.24 -9.76
CA LEU A 577 -17.57 -5.51 -8.98
C LEU A 577 -16.86 -4.46 -9.86
N GLU A 578 -16.53 -4.81 -11.11
CA GLU A 578 -15.97 -3.87 -12.08
C GLU A 578 -16.95 -2.74 -12.40
N GLU A 579 -18.23 -3.04 -12.63
CA GLU A 579 -19.25 -2.01 -12.89
C GLU A 579 -19.55 -1.14 -11.66
N VAL A 580 -19.54 -1.71 -10.46
CA VAL A 580 -19.64 -0.95 -9.20
C VAL A 580 -18.42 -0.04 -9.06
N MET A 581 -17.21 -0.52 -9.35
CA MET A 581 -16.01 0.31 -9.34
C MET A 581 -16.09 1.43 -10.38
N ASN A 582 -16.50 1.13 -11.62
CA ASN A 582 -16.71 2.14 -12.67
C ASN A 582 -17.73 3.19 -12.24
N PHE A 583 -18.82 2.78 -11.58
CA PHE A 583 -19.83 3.69 -11.06
C PHE A 583 -19.28 4.57 -9.91
N VAL A 584 -18.38 4.04 -9.08
CA VAL A 584 -17.68 4.82 -8.06
C VAL A 584 -16.75 5.86 -8.69
N GLU A 585 -16.09 5.55 -9.81
CA GLU A 585 -15.24 6.51 -10.55
C GLU A 585 -16.02 7.73 -11.08
N LEU A 586 -17.30 7.56 -11.39
CA LEU A 586 -18.19 8.65 -11.83
C LEU A 586 -18.65 9.57 -10.69
N LYS A 587 -18.33 9.24 -9.43
CA LYS A 587 -18.86 9.91 -8.24
C LYS A 587 -18.71 11.44 -8.26
N PRO A 588 -17.54 12.04 -8.53
CA PRO A 588 -17.41 13.51 -8.53
C PRO A 588 -18.27 14.18 -9.59
N SER A 589 -18.38 13.57 -10.77
CA SER A 589 -19.23 14.06 -11.86
C SER A 589 -20.72 13.96 -11.50
N ASN A 590 -21.12 12.84 -10.89
CA ASN A 590 -22.49 12.66 -10.42
C ASN A 590 -22.83 13.66 -9.30
N TYR A 591 -21.93 13.93 -8.35
CA TYR A 591 -22.17 14.96 -7.33
C TYR A 591 -22.35 16.35 -7.92
N ALA A 592 -21.49 16.75 -8.87
CA ALA A 592 -21.65 18.01 -9.58
C ALA A 592 -23.02 18.10 -10.27
N SER A 593 -23.38 17.08 -11.05
CA SER A 593 -24.67 17.00 -11.75
C SER A 593 -25.87 17.04 -10.80
N ILE A 594 -25.81 16.30 -9.68
CA ILE A 594 -26.87 16.28 -8.67
C ILE A 594 -27.01 17.66 -8.03
N TYR A 595 -25.90 18.35 -7.75
CA TYR A 595 -25.94 19.69 -7.14
C TYR A 595 -26.58 20.72 -8.06
N GLU A 596 -26.29 20.67 -9.35
CA GLU A 596 -26.93 21.50 -10.37
C GLU A 596 -28.44 21.21 -10.48
N ILE A 597 -28.81 19.93 -10.54
CA ILE A 597 -30.22 19.49 -10.57
C ILE A 597 -30.99 20.03 -9.35
N LEU A 598 -30.44 19.89 -8.15
CA LEU A 598 -31.12 20.34 -6.92
C LEU A 598 -31.15 21.87 -6.77
N SER A 599 -30.34 22.59 -7.53
CA SER A 599 -30.29 24.05 -7.53
C SER A 599 -31.24 24.70 -8.55
N SER A 600 -31.83 23.92 -9.46
CA SER A 600 -32.61 24.43 -10.58
C SER A 600 -34.12 24.49 -10.28
N GLU A 601 -34.83 25.50 -10.79
CA GLU A 601 -36.24 25.72 -10.41
C GLU A 601 -37.25 24.79 -11.13
N ASN A 602 -36.93 24.31 -12.33
CA ASN A 602 -37.85 23.59 -13.24
C ASN A 602 -37.35 22.19 -13.62
N VAL A 603 -37.13 21.33 -12.63
CA VAL A 603 -36.69 19.94 -12.85
C VAL A 603 -37.88 18.99 -12.87
N ASN A 604 -37.88 18.04 -13.81
CA ASN A 604 -38.89 16.98 -13.83
C ASN A 604 -38.70 16.00 -12.64
N MET A 605 -39.79 15.35 -12.23
CA MET A 605 -39.80 14.47 -11.05
C MET A 605 -38.96 13.19 -11.22
N GLU A 606 -38.85 12.67 -12.44
CA GLU A 606 -38.04 11.47 -12.72
C GLU A 606 -36.55 11.74 -12.49
N CYS A 607 -36.08 12.91 -12.92
CA CYS A 607 -34.73 13.38 -12.73
C CYS A 607 -34.38 13.55 -11.25
N LEU A 608 -35.26 14.22 -10.49
CA LEU A 608 -35.08 14.40 -9.05
C LEU A 608 -34.99 13.04 -8.35
N ARG A 609 -35.85 12.08 -8.69
CA ARG A 609 -35.80 10.73 -8.13
C ARG A 609 -34.51 10.00 -8.47
N LYS A 610 -34.01 10.16 -9.70
CA LYS A 610 -32.72 9.58 -10.13
C LYS A 610 -31.54 10.17 -9.35
N ALA A 611 -31.50 11.50 -9.24
CA ALA A 611 -30.48 12.24 -8.51
C ALA A 611 -30.44 11.86 -7.01
N PHE A 612 -31.60 11.83 -6.34
CA PHE A 612 -31.69 11.41 -4.94
C PHE A 612 -31.26 9.95 -4.75
N ASN A 613 -31.63 9.04 -5.65
CA ASN A 613 -31.26 7.63 -5.53
C ASN A 613 -29.75 7.43 -5.66
N ILE A 614 -29.12 8.07 -6.65
CA ILE A 614 -27.66 8.03 -6.85
C ILE A 614 -26.94 8.62 -5.63
N LEU A 615 -27.39 9.79 -5.14
CA LEU A 615 -26.82 10.43 -3.95
C LEU A 615 -26.95 9.54 -2.71
N LYS A 616 -28.13 8.94 -2.50
CA LYS A 616 -28.38 7.98 -1.41
C LYS A 616 -27.41 6.81 -1.48
N TRP A 617 -27.20 6.24 -2.66
CA TRP A 617 -26.26 5.15 -2.85
C TRP A 617 -24.84 5.55 -2.45
N TYR A 618 -24.35 6.72 -2.89
CA TYR A 618 -23.00 7.17 -2.51
C TYR A 618 -22.86 7.43 -1.00
N ILE A 619 -23.79 8.15 -0.38
CA ILE A 619 -23.75 8.43 1.06
C ILE A 619 -23.80 7.13 1.86
N SER A 620 -24.68 6.22 1.46
CA SER A 620 -24.88 4.95 2.16
C SER A 620 -23.66 4.04 1.99
N SER A 621 -23.23 3.82 0.76
CA SER A 621 -22.24 2.79 0.40
C SER A 621 -20.78 3.27 0.48
N GLN A 622 -20.49 4.54 0.18
CA GLN A 622 -19.12 5.08 0.10
C GLN A 622 -18.68 5.90 1.34
N ASN A 623 -19.56 6.06 2.32
CA ASN A 623 -19.27 6.72 3.60
C ASN A 623 -18.89 8.21 3.46
N ASP A 624 -19.43 8.91 2.45
CA ASP A 624 -19.14 10.33 2.19
C ASP A 624 -19.95 11.29 3.09
N ARG A 625 -19.66 11.26 4.40
CA ARG A 625 -20.38 12.01 5.47
C ARG A 625 -20.39 13.53 5.24
N PHE A 626 -19.22 14.11 4.92
CA PHE A 626 -19.11 15.55 4.71
C PHE A 626 -19.86 16.05 3.46
N VAL A 627 -20.16 15.15 2.52
CA VAL A 627 -20.91 15.48 1.31
C VAL A 627 -22.40 15.68 1.62
N PHE A 628 -23.02 14.83 2.44
CA PHE A 628 -24.47 14.92 2.72
C PHE A 628 -24.86 16.28 3.31
N ILE A 629 -24.08 16.80 4.27
CA ILE A 629 -24.32 18.10 4.91
C ILE A 629 -24.36 19.23 3.88
N LYS A 630 -23.58 19.14 2.80
CA LYS A 630 -23.58 20.12 1.70
C LYS A 630 -24.81 20.03 0.79
N PHE A 631 -25.52 18.91 0.82
CA PHE A 631 -26.76 18.67 0.05
C PHE A 631 -28.05 18.83 0.88
N GLU A 632 -28.00 18.64 2.20
CA GLU A 632 -29.17 18.47 3.07
C GLU A 632 -30.25 19.55 2.87
N ASN A 633 -29.88 20.83 2.96
CA ASN A 633 -30.81 21.95 2.79
C ASN A 633 -31.45 21.99 1.40
N LYS A 634 -30.71 21.63 0.34
CA LYS A 634 -31.24 21.60 -1.03
C LYS A 634 -32.23 20.45 -1.20
N LEU A 635 -31.88 19.26 -0.71
CA LEU A 635 -32.78 18.10 -0.72
C LEU A 635 -34.09 18.41 0.02
N TYR A 636 -33.98 19.00 1.20
CA TYR A 636 -35.11 19.41 2.02
C TYR A 636 -36.03 20.42 1.30
N ASN A 637 -35.46 21.48 0.70
CA ASN A 637 -36.24 22.48 -0.03
C ASN A 637 -36.98 21.87 -1.24
N VAL A 638 -36.33 20.96 -1.97
CA VAL A 638 -36.98 20.21 -3.06
C VAL A 638 -38.14 19.36 -2.56
N ILE A 639 -37.99 18.70 -1.41
CA ILE A 639 -39.06 17.91 -0.77
C ILE A 639 -40.25 18.79 -0.42
N LEU A 640 -40.05 19.95 0.22
CA LEU A 640 -41.15 20.85 0.56
C LEU A 640 -41.93 21.34 -0.66
N LYS A 641 -41.22 21.62 -1.77
CA LYS A 641 -41.81 22.09 -3.02
C LYS A 641 -42.61 20.99 -3.73
N THR A 642 -42.05 19.78 -3.80
CA THR A 642 -42.61 18.68 -4.59
C THR A 642 -43.61 17.81 -3.82
N LYS A 643 -43.43 17.67 -2.51
CA LYS A 643 -44.21 16.81 -1.61
C LYS A 643 -44.26 15.35 -2.07
N ASP A 644 -43.19 14.87 -2.73
CA ASP A 644 -43.12 13.51 -3.27
C ASP A 644 -42.65 12.49 -2.21
N ASP A 645 -43.47 11.47 -1.94
CA ASP A 645 -43.18 10.43 -0.94
C ASP A 645 -41.86 9.67 -1.22
N LYS A 646 -41.46 9.47 -2.49
CA LYS A 646 -40.18 8.78 -2.78
C LYS A 646 -38.96 9.63 -2.45
N LEU A 647 -39.01 10.93 -2.76
CA LEU A 647 -37.93 11.86 -2.40
C LEU A 647 -37.80 11.99 -0.87
N ILE A 648 -38.94 12.03 -0.16
CA ILE A 648 -38.99 11.98 1.31
C ILE A 648 -38.28 10.72 1.81
N ASN A 649 -38.63 9.54 1.30
CA ASN A 649 -38.00 8.29 1.73
C ASN A 649 -36.48 8.29 1.50
N TYR A 650 -36.00 8.75 0.34
CA TYR A 650 -34.56 8.83 0.07
C TYR A 650 -33.85 9.78 1.03
N TYR A 651 -34.42 10.95 1.30
CA TYR A 651 -33.85 11.89 2.27
C TYR A 651 -33.76 11.29 3.67
N LEU A 652 -34.83 10.67 4.16
CA LEU A 652 -34.85 10.08 5.50
C LEU A 652 -33.82 8.95 5.65
N LYS A 653 -33.65 8.11 4.62
CA LYS A 653 -32.61 7.07 4.58
C LYS A 653 -31.20 7.67 4.64
N MET A 654 -30.94 8.73 3.86
CA MET A 654 -29.67 9.45 3.89
C MET A 654 -29.41 10.09 5.25
N SER A 655 -30.38 10.82 5.80
CA SER A 655 -30.30 11.46 7.12
C SER A 655 -30.01 10.43 8.21
N LEU A 656 -30.74 9.32 8.23
CA LEU A 656 -30.54 8.28 9.25
C LEU A 656 -29.10 7.71 9.19
N ARG A 657 -28.62 7.39 7.98
CA ARG A 657 -27.27 6.85 7.77
C ARG A 657 -26.17 7.85 8.12
N ASP A 658 -26.38 9.14 7.87
CA ASP A 658 -25.44 10.20 8.21
C ASP A 658 -25.39 10.46 9.73
N THR A 659 -26.56 10.60 10.37
CA THR A 659 -26.72 10.77 11.83
C THR A 659 -25.93 9.72 12.62
N MET A 660 -25.98 8.47 12.18
CA MET A 660 -25.40 7.35 12.93
C MET A 660 -23.87 7.32 12.89
N ARG A 661 -23.27 8.08 11.97
CA ARG A 661 -21.86 8.02 11.62
C ARG A 661 -21.07 9.25 12.10
N SER A 662 -21.62 10.47 12.03
CA SER A 662 -20.95 11.71 12.46
C SER A 662 -21.65 12.39 13.64
N ASP A 663 -20.99 12.46 14.80
CA ASP A 663 -21.36 13.25 16.01
C ASP A 663 -22.84 13.22 16.46
N ILE A 664 -23.64 12.26 15.97
CA ILE A 664 -25.08 12.15 16.18
C ILE A 664 -25.81 13.47 15.85
N TYR A 665 -25.87 13.81 14.57
CA TYR A 665 -26.59 15.00 14.09
C TYR A 665 -27.92 14.66 13.41
N ILE A 666 -29.02 15.25 13.87
CA ILE A 666 -30.33 15.26 13.20
C ILE A 666 -30.79 16.70 13.11
N ASN A 667 -31.37 17.11 11.98
CA ASN A 667 -32.05 18.38 11.85
C ASN A 667 -33.56 18.23 12.19
N PRO A 668 -33.99 18.47 13.45
CA PRO A 668 -35.36 18.23 13.87
C PRO A 668 -36.38 19.10 13.13
N GLU A 669 -35.99 20.33 12.74
CA GLU A 669 -36.88 21.22 11.99
C GLU A 669 -37.26 20.62 10.63
N HIS A 670 -36.30 20.01 9.93
CA HIS A 670 -36.57 19.34 8.66
C HIS A 670 -37.52 18.16 8.86
N ILE A 671 -37.27 17.33 9.88
CA ILE A 671 -38.07 16.13 10.15
C ILE A 671 -39.51 16.49 10.52
N ASP A 672 -39.70 17.48 11.40
CA ASP A 672 -41.03 17.91 11.84
C ASP A 672 -41.85 18.48 10.68
N LYS A 673 -41.26 19.34 9.85
CA LYS A 673 -41.95 19.92 8.68
C LYS A 673 -42.25 18.89 7.59
N ILE A 674 -41.38 17.89 7.38
CA ILE A 674 -41.67 16.78 6.47
C ILE A 674 -42.86 15.95 7.00
N ALA A 675 -42.93 15.72 8.31
CA ALA A 675 -44.03 14.97 8.92
C ALA A 675 -45.40 15.63 8.72
N GLU A 676 -45.46 16.95 8.51
CA GLU A 676 -46.70 17.69 8.22
C GLU A 676 -47.20 17.54 6.77
N ILE A 677 -46.38 17.00 5.86
CA ILE A 677 -46.72 16.91 4.43
C ILE A 677 -47.86 15.93 4.15
N SER A 678 -47.79 14.73 4.74
CA SER A 678 -48.76 13.64 4.52
C SER A 678 -48.74 12.63 5.68
N ASP A 679 -49.79 11.82 5.81
CA ASP A 679 -49.82 10.73 6.81
C ASP A 679 -48.71 9.69 6.56
N ASN A 680 -48.37 9.42 5.30
CA ASN A 680 -47.23 8.56 4.95
C ASN A 680 -45.91 9.20 5.38
N ALA A 681 -45.71 10.50 5.15
CA ALA A 681 -44.50 11.20 5.55
C ALA A 681 -44.35 11.22 7.08
N LYS A 682 -45.45 11.47 7.80
CA LYS A 682 -45.51 11.38 9.27
C LYS A 682 -45.11 10.01 9.80
N LEU A 683 -45.48 8.94 9.08
CA LEU A 683 -45.06 7.59 9.42
C LEU A 683 -43.58 7.39 9.09
N SER A 684 -43.12 7.72 7.89
CA SER A 684 -41.73 7.51 7.45
C SER A 684 -40.72 8.28 8.30
N THR A 685 -41.06 9.46 8.82
CA THR A 685 -40.17 10.25 9.70
C THR A 685 -40.02 9.67 11.10
N LEU A 686 -40.92 8.78 11.53
CA LEU A 686 -41.01 8.31 12.91
C LEU A 686 -39.71 7.71 13.47
N PRO A 687 -38.90 6.92 12.72
CA PRO A 687 -37.62 6.43 13.23
C PRO A 687 -36.66 7.56 13.62
N LEU A 688 -36.55 8.61 12.80
CA LEU A 688 -35.71 9.77 13.07
C LEU A 688 -36.24 10.62 14.23
N VAL A 689 -37.58 10.76 14.34
CA VAL A 689 -38.21 11.42 15.50
C VAL A 689 -37.88 10.69 16.80
N MET A 690 -38.04 9.35 16.80
CA MET A 690 -37.74 8.54 17.97
C MET A 690 -36.25 8.53 18.31
N LEU A 691 -35.38 8.52 17.30
CA LEU A 691 -33.94 8.65 17.49
C LEU A 691 -33.60 9.98 18.15
N ASN A 692 -34.13 11.10 17.63
CA ASN A 692 -33.91 12.43 18.19
C ASN A 692 -34.37 12.51 19.66
N LYS A 693 -35.51 11.88 20.00
CA LYS A 693 -35.98 11.76 21.38
C LYS A 693 -35.03 10.92 22.24
N ALA A 694 -34.53 9.79 21.75
CA ALA A 694 -33.57 8.97 22.47
C ALA A 694 -32.28 9.74 22.78
N ILE A 695 -31.84 10.60 21.86
CA ILE A 695 -30.61 11.39 22.02
C ILE A 695 -30.82 12.55 22.98
N ASN A 696 -31.92 13.30 22.85
CA ASN A 696 -32.13 14.58 23.55
C ASN A 696 -33.05 14.50 24.77
N ASN A 697 -33.92 13.50 24.88
CA ASN A 697 -34.87 13.33 25.99
C ASN A 697 -35.17 11.86 26.31
N GLU A 698 -34.16 11.16 26.83
CA GLU A 698 -34.17 9.71 27.10
C GLU A 698 -35.40 9.18 27.86
N LYS A 699 -35.96 9.97 28.80
CA LYS A 699 -37.14 9.58 29.59
C LYS A 699 -38.40 9.40 28.76
N GLU A 700 -38.46 9.96 27.55
CA GLU A 700 -39.59 9.74 26.65
C GLU A 700 -39.60 8.33 26.05
N ILE A 701 -38.44 7.69 25.90
CA ILE A 701 -38.34 6.33 25.32
C ILE A 701 -38.91 5.28 26.27
N GLU A 702 -38.64 5.38 27.57
CA GLU A 702 -39.14 4.47 28.60
C GLU A 702 -40.68 4.47 28.67
N ASN A 703 -41.30 5.62 28.39
CA ASN A 703 -42.74 5.84 28.52
C ASN A 703 -43.55 5.58 27.22
N ILE A 704 -42.93 5.07 26.16
CA ILE A 704 -43.64 4.77 24.91
C ILE A 704 -44.63 3.62 25.11
N MET A 705 -45.92 3.92 24.94
CA MET A 705 -47.02 2.95 25.02
C MET A 705 -47.63 2.60 23.66
N ASN A 706 -47.39 3.43 22.63
CA ASN A 706 -47.91 3.20 21.29
C ASN A 706 -47.07 2.11 20.58
N PRO A 707 -47.68 1.02 20.08
CA PRO A 707 -46.94 -0.06 19.42
C PRO A 707 -46.15 0.37 18.18
N VAL A 708 -46.62 1.35 17.42
CA VAL A 708 -45.95 1.85 16.21
C VAL A 708 -44.74 2.70 16.58
N GLU A 709 -44.87 3.55 17.60
CA GLU A 709 -43.75 4.35 18.12
C GLU A 709 -42.69 3.47 18.78
N ALA A 710 -43.11 2.44 19.53
CA ALA A 710 -42.18 1.47 20.12
C ALA A 710 -41.38 0.72 19.04
N TYR A 711 -42.04 0.36 17.92
CA TYR A 711 -41.36 -0.26 16.79
C TYR A 711 -40.39 0.69 16.08
N ALA A 712 -40.80 1.94 15.81
CA ALA A 712 -39.90 2.92 15.20
C ALA A 712 -38.69 3.24 16.09
N ALA A 713 -38.88 3.34 17.40
CA ALA A 713 -37.80 3.51 18.37
C ALA A 713 -36.86 2.31 18.40
N LEU A 714 -37.40 1.08 18.37
CA LEU A 714 -36.61 -0.15 18.28
C LEU A 714 -35.72 -0.12 17.04
N LEU A 715 -36.27 0.14 15.86
CA LEU A 715 -35.52 0.17 14.60
C LEU A 715 -34.39 1.21 14.62
N ALA A 716 -34.69 2.42 15.07
CA ALA A 716 -33.72 3.51 15.16
C ALA A 716 -32.57 3.17 16.12
N ILE A 717 -32.87 2.63 17.30
CA ILE A 717 -31.85 2.26 18.29
C ILE A 717 -31.06 1.05 17.80
N MET A 718 -31.69 0.00 17.26
CA MET A 718 -30.97 -1.16 16.71
C MET A 718 -30.00 -0.75 15.61
N ARG A 719 -30.44 0.13 14.70
CA ARG A 719 -29.56 0.63 13.63
C ARG A 719 -28.41 1.47 14.20
N LEU A 720 -28.67 2.33 15.19
CA LEU A 720 -27.64 3.11 15.89
C LEU A 720 -26.60 2.19 16.55
N GLU A 721 -27.05 1.11 17.20
CA GLU A 721 -26.20 0.12 17.85
C GLU A 721 -25.28 -0.59 16.84
N ILE A 722 -25.84 -1.08 15.73
CA ILE A 722 -25.07 -1.74 14.67
C ILE A 722 -23.98 -0.81 14.12
N ASP A 723 -24.32 0.44 13.82
CA ASP A 723 -23.36 1.40 13.28
C ASP A 723 -22.32 1.83 14.36
N ALA A 724 -22.72 1.95 15.63
CA ALA A 724 -21.82 2.25 16.75
C ALA A 724 -20.79 1.12 16.98
N ILE A 725 -21.23 -0.14 16.91
CA ILE A 725 -20.37 -1.32 16.99
C ILE A 725 -19.34 -1.31 15.85
N ALA A 726 -19.80 -1.10 14.60
CA ALA A 726 -18.92 -1.05 13.44
C ALA A 726 -17.86 0.07 13.51
N GLU A 727 -18.16 1.17 14.21
CA GLU A 727 -17.25 2.30 14.42
C GLU A 727 -16.46 2.24 15.74
N GLY A 728 -16.70 1.24 16.59
CA GLY A 728 -16.03 1.10 17.89
C GLY A 728 -16.46 2.14 18.94
N LYS A 729 -17.68 2.68 18.86
CA LYS A 729 -18.23 3.69 19.79
C LYS A 729 -18.82 3.03 21.04
N ILE A 730 -17.96 2.43 21.88
CA ILE A 730 -18.32 1.62 23.06
C ILE A 730 -19.33 2.32 23.99
N ASP A 731 -19.11 3.59 24.33
CA ASP A 731 -20.00 4.34 25.24
C ASP A 731 -21.42 4.50 24.68
N THR A 732 -21.55 4.63 23.36
CA THR A 732 -22.84 4.72 22.68
C THR A 732 -23.57 3.38 22.81
N THR A 733 -22.88 2.27 22.54
CA THR A 733 -23.45 0.93 22.63
C THR A 733 -23.91 0.59 24.04
N ILE A 734 -23.12 0.94 25.06
CA ILE A 734 -23.51 0.69 26.45
C ILE A 734 -24.74 1.52 26.83
N LYS A 735 -24.81 2.77 26.36
CA LYS A 735 -25.87 3.70 26.71
C LYS A 735 -27.23 3.27 26.18
N TYR A 736 -27.33 2.83 24.92
CA TYR A 736 -28.61 2.60 24.26
C TYR A 736 -29.10 1.15 24.32
N TYR A 737 -28.22 0.18 24.55
CA TYR A 737 -28.58 -1.24 24.71
C TYR A 737 -29.70 -1.46 25.75
N LYS A 738 -29.68 -0.74 26.89
CA LYS A 738 -30.70 -0.89 27.94
C LYS A 738 -32.14 -0.62 27.45
N TYR A 739 -32.31 0.24 26.44
CA TYR A 739 -33.62 0.55 25.87
C TYR A 739 -34.03 -0.50 24.83
N LEU A 740 -33.06 -1.10 24.15
CA LEU A 740 -33.27 -2.04 23.06
C LEU A 740 -34.02 -3.29 23.54
N ASP A 741 -33.61 -3.88 24.68
CA ASP A 741 -34.30 -5.03 25.29
C ASP A 741 -35.77 -4.72 25.60
N GLU A 742 -36.04 -3.60 26.27
CA GLU A 742 -37.40 -3.21 26.65
C GLU A 742 -38.28 -2.94 25.42
N LEU A 743 -37.74 -2.25 24.41
CA LEU A 743 -38.46 -1.95 23.17
C LEU A 743 -38.74 -3.20 22.35
N TYR A 744 -37.80 -4.13 22.29
CA TYR A 744 -37.97 -5.41 21.61
C TYR A 744 -39.11 -6.22 22.23
N ASP A 745 -39.15 -6.32 23.56
CA ASP A 745 -40.23 -6.99 24.29
C ASP A 745 -41.60 -6.32 24.08
N LYS A 746 -41.66 -4.98 24.15
CA LYS A 746 -42.88 -4.20 23.89
C LYS A 746 -43.38 -4.43 22.46
N PHE A 747 -42.48 -4.43 21.48
CA PHE A 747 -42.79 -4.71 20.09
C PHE A 747 -43.34 -6.13 19.92
N MET A 748 -42.65 -7.15 20.42
CA MET A 748 -43.05 -8.55 20.25
C MET A 748 -44.43 -8.85 20.87
N LYS A 749 -44.79 -8.19 21.98
CA LYS A 749 -46.12 -8.30 22.60
C LYS A 749 -47.25 -7.69 21.76
N HIS A 750 -46.94 -6.74 20.88
CA HIS A 750 -47.94 -5.94 20.17
C HIS A 750 -47.85 -5.98 18.64
N VAL A 751 -46.85 -6.66 18.07
CA VAL A 751 -46.63 -6.72 16.61
C VAL A 751 -47.82 -7.26 15.81
N ARG A 752 -48.67 -8.11 16.42
CA ARG A 752 -49.90 -8.59 15.79
C ARG A 752 -50.94 -7.50 15.55
N LYS A 753 -50.85 -6.37 16.26
CA LYS A 753 -51.75 -5.21 16.16
C LYS A 753 -51.23 -4.14 15.19
N ILE A 754 -50.02 -4.28 14.67
CA ILE A 754 -49.41 -3.34 13.73
C ILE A 754 -49.70 -3.83 12.31
N ASP A 755 -50.18 -2.91 11.47
CA ASP A 755 -50.42 -3.14 10.05
C ASP A 755 -49.11 -3.47 9.31
N GLU A 756 -49.17 -4.39 8.34
CA GLU A 756 -47.97 -4.85 7.63
C GLU A 756 -47.32 -3.74 6.81
N LYS A 757 -48.11 -2.85 6.21
CA LYS A 757 -47.58 -1.71 5.46
C LYS A 757 -46.79 -0.78 6.37
N VAL A 758 -47.25 -0.61 7.62
CA VAL A 758 -46.54 0.16 8.65
C VAL A 758 -45.20 -0.49 8.99
N LEU A 759 -45.18 -1.82 9.16
CA LEU A 759 -43.95 -2.57 9.43
C LEU A 759 -42.93 -2.37 8.30
N PHE A 760 -43.34 -2.60 7.05
CA PHE A 760 -42.46 -2.52 5.89
C PHE A 760 -41.93 -1.11 5.66
N THR A 761 -42.79 -0.09 5.82
CA THR A 761 -42.39 1.31 5.62
C THR A 761 -41.31 1.73 6.61
N LEU A 762 -41.51 1.45 7.90
CA LEU A 762 -40.55 1.84 8.93
C LEU A 762 -39.24 1.07 8.81
N TYR A 763 -39.31 -0.23 8.49
CA TYR A 763 -38.13 -1.06 8.27
C TYR A 763 -37.30 -0.58 7.07
N ASP A 764 -37.95 -0.28 5.95
CA ASP A 764 -37.29 0.25 4.75
C ASP A 764 -36.56 1.57 5.05
N ILE A 765 -37.16 2.49 5.81
CA ILE A 765 -36.47 3.73 6.21
C ILE A 765 -35.25 3.44 7.09
N ALA A 766 -35.37 2.51 8.04
CA ALA A 766 -34.33 2.24 9.02
C ALA A 766 -33.12 1.48 8.46
N PHE A 767 -33.36 0.52 7.57
CA PHE A 767 -32.35 -0.42 7.07
C PHE A 767 -32.04 -0.26 5.57
N ASP A 768 -32.81 0.55 4.82
CA ASP A 768 -32.75 0.67 3.36
C ASP A 768 -32.91 -0.69 2.65
N GLU A 769 -33.80 -1.53 3.19
CA GLU A 769 -34.08 -2.88 2.73
C GLU A 769 -35.54 -3.05 2.34
N TYR A 770 -35.76 -3.57 1.12
CA TYR A 770 -37.10 -3.88 0.64
C TYR A 770 -37.56 -5.24 1.14
N VAL A 771 -38.58 -5.23 1.99
CA VAL A 771 -39.19 -6.41 2.62
C VAL A 771 -40.66 -6.49 2.23
N ASN A 772 -41.13 -7.69 1.92
CA ASN A 772 -42.52 -7.91 1.47
C ASN A 772 -43.29 -8.87 2.36
N GLU A 773 -42.60 -9.60 3.24
CA GLU A 773 -43.23 -10.51 4.16
C GLU A 773 -42.98 -10.09 5.61
N LYS A 774 -44.03 -10.11 6.43
CA LYS A 774 -43.92 -9.83 7.87
C LYS A 774 -42.89 -10.72 8.56
N ARG A 775 -42.75 -11.96 8.06
CA ARG A 775 -41.77 -12.91 8.58
C ARG A 775 -40.34 -12.46 8.33
N GLU A 776 -40.02 -11.94 7.15
CA GLU A 776 -38.68 -11.42 6.82
C GLU A 776 -38.26 -10.34 7.81
N VAL A 777 -39.16 -9.39 8.11
CA VAL A 777 -38.91 -8.34 9.10
C VAL A 777 -38.62 -8.92 10.48
N LEU A 778 -39.39 -9.91 10.93
CA LEU A 778 -39.22 -10.52 12.24
C LEU A 778 -37.93 -11.32 12.35
N ASP A 779 -37.60 -12.08 11.31
CA ASP A 779 -36.38 -12.89 11.24
C ASP A 779 -35.15 -11.95 11.22
N SER A 780 -35.14 -10.88 10.41
CA SER A 780 -34.05 -9.89 10.39
C SER A 780 -33.89 -9.14 11.72
N LEU A 781 -34.99 -8.78 12.40
CA LEU A 781 -34.92 -8.14 13.72
C LEU A 781 -34.37 -9.10 14.78
N ALA A 782 -34.74 -10.37 14.74
CA ALA A 782 -34.18 -11.37 15.64
C ALA A 782 -32.67 -11.52 15.40
N GLU A 783 -32.23 -11.62 14.14
CA GLU A 783 -30.81 -11.72 13.79
C GLU A 783 -30.00 -10.48 14.22
N ASN A 784 -30.52 -9.28 13.94
CA ASN A 784 -29.89 -8.03 14.38
C ASN A 784 -29.84 -7.91 15.91
N LYS A 785 -30.89 -8.38 16.62
CA LYS A 785 -30.91 -8.43 18.08
C LYS A 785 -29.83 -9.37 18.60
N GLU A 786 -29.76 -10.59 18.06
CA GLU A 786 -28.75 -11.59 18.45
C GLU A 786 -27.32 -11.08 18.22
N PHE A 787 -27.08 -10.34 17.13
CA PHE A 787 -25.80 -9.69 16.86
C PHE A 787 -25.46 -8.63 17.91
N ILE A 788 -26.39 -7.71 18.20
CA ILE A 788 -26.17 -6.64 19.18
C ILE A 788 -25.97 -7.22 20.59
N ASP A 789 -26.72 -8.26 20.96
CA ASP A 789 -26.59 -8.94 22.26
C ASP A 789 -25.22 -9.59 22.41
N PHE A 790 -24.76 -10.27 21.36
CA PHE A 790 -23.44 -10.86 21.33
C PHE A 790 -22.34 -9.80 21.55
N GLU A 791 -22.39 -8.70 20.79
CA GLU A 791 -21.41 -7.60 20.88
C GLU A 791 -21.47 -6.90 22.24
N TYR A 792 -22.66 -6.64 22.76
CA TYR A 792 -22.82 -6.09 24.12
C TYR A 792 -22.28 -7.05 25.18
N GLY A 793 -22.49 -8.35 25.02
CA GLY A 793 -21.91 -9.40 25.87
C GLY A 793 -20.38 -9.37 25.85
N LEU A 794 -19.75 -9.17 24.68
CA LEU A 794 -18.30 -8.98 24.56
C LEU A 794 -17.84 -7.69 25.25
N LEU A 795 -18.54 -6.58 25.05
CA LEU A 795 -18.20 -5.31 25.69
C LEU A 795 -18.27 -5.43 27.22
N MET A 796 -19.34 -6.05 27.75
CA MET A 796 -19.41 -6.34 29.18
C MET A 796 -18.27 -7.25 29.63
N PHE A 797 -17.92 -8.27 28.86
CA PHE A 797 -16.82 -9.16 29.22
C PHE A 797 -15.48 -8.42 29.35
N TYR A 798 -15.16 -7.53 28.43
CA TYR A 798 -13.87 -6.83 28.40
C TYR A 798 -13.81 -5.52 29.19
N PHE A 799 -14.95 -4.86 29.45
CA PHE A 799 -14.98 -3.51 30.03
C PHE A 799 -15.78 -3.38 31.33
N TYR A 800 -16.52 -4.42 31.76
CA TYR A 800 -17.28 -4.35 33.01
C TYR A 800 -16.38 -4.29 34.24
N LYS A 801 -16.65 -3.31 35.12
CA LYS A 801 -15.97 -3.17 36.42
C LYS A 801 -16.75 -3.95 37.48
N VAL A 802 -16.10 -4.93 38.10
CA VAL A 802 -16.75 -5.82 39.07
C VAL A 802 -16.91 -5.09 40.41
N GLU A 803 -18.15 -4.75 40.78
CA GLU A 803 -18.42 -4.13 42.07
C GLU A 803 -18.83 -5.15 43.14
N ASP A 804 -19.69 -6.16 42.88
CA ASP A 804 -20.08 -7.12 43.95
C ASP A 804 -20.47 -8.57 43.54
N ASP A 805 -20.87 -8.90 42.29
CA ASP A 805 -21.21 -10.28 41.90
C ASP A 805 -20.78 -10.71 40.49
N LEU A 806 -19.51 -11.12 40.36
CA LEU A 806 -18.92 -11.66 39.11
C LEU A 806 -19.72 -12.84 38.52
N LYS A 807 -20.36 -13.67 39.35
CA LYS A 807 -21.03 -14.88 38.87
C LYS A 807 -22.32 -14.49 38.14
N GLN A 808 -23.12 -13.60 38.73
CA GLN A 808 -24.33 -13.10 38.09
C GLN A 808 -24.03 -12.38 36.77
N VAL A 809 -22.95 -11.58 36.73
CA VAL A 809 -22.53 -10.88 35.52
C VAL A 809 -22.15 -11.86 34.40
N LEU A 810 -21.36 -12.90 34.69
CA LEU A 810 -21.03 -13.92 33.68
C LEU A 810 -22.24 -14.77 33.28
N ASP A 811 -23.20 -15.02 34.19
CA ASP A 811 -24.45 -15.70 33.85
C ASP A 811 -25.30 -14.86 32.89
N TYR A 812 -25.31 -13.55 33.07
CA TYR A 812 -25.95 -12.61 32.15
C TYR A 812 -25.25 -12.55 30.79
N ILE A 813 -23.93 -12.37 30.75
CA ILE A 813 -23.15 -12.38 29.50
C ILE A 813 -23.35 -13.68 28.72
N ILE A 814 -23.37 -14.84 29.41
CA ILE A 814 -23.66 -16.11 28.75
C ILE A 814 -25.04 -16.12 28.11
N THR A 815 -26.05 -15.55 28.76
CA THR A 815 -27.40 -15.46 28.20
C THR A 815 -27.42 -14.65 26.90
N LEU A 816 -26.60 -13.60 26.81
CA LEU A 816 -26.47 -12.76 25.63
C LEU A 816 -25.77 -13.46 24.45
N VAL A 817 -24.69 -14.21 24.71
CA VAL A 817 -23.90 -14.84 23.63
C VAL A 817 -24.41 -16.22 23.19
N GLU A 818 -25.29 -16.86 23.96
CA GLU A 818 -25.76 -18.22 23.72
C GLU A 818 -26.61 -18.39 22.43
N PRO A 819 -27.49 -17.45 22.03
CA PRO A 819 -28.19 -17.52 20.75
C PRO A 819 -27.20 -17.60 19.58
N ARG A 820 -26.21 -16.71 19.55
CA ARG A 820 -25.16 -16.68 18.53
C ARG A 820 -24.32 -17.95 18.52
N TYR A 821 -23.96 -18.48 19.70
CA TYR A 821 -23.32 -19.79 19.82
C TYR A 821 -24.13 -20.90 19.13
N ASN A 822 -25.43 -20.98 19.42
CA ASN A 822 -26.32 -22.01 18.87
C ASN A 822 -26.49 -21.90 17.36
N PHE A 823 -26.38 -20.70 16.80
CA PHE A 823 -26.31 -20.47 15.36
C PHE A 823 -24.99 -20.99 14.77
N LEU A 824 -23.85 -20.52 15.31
CA LEU A 824 -22.50 -20.83 14.80
C LEU A 824 -22.21 -22.35 14.78
N ILE A 825 -22.60 -23.10 15.81
CA ILE A 825 -22.35 -24.55 15.86
C ILE A 825 -23.15 -25.37 14.83
N LYS A 826 -24.20 -24.78 14.23
CA LYS A 826 -25.01 -25.43 13.18
C LYS A 826 -24.47 -25.17 11.77
N LEU A 827 -23.56 -24.21 11.61
CA LEU A 827 -22.96 -23.89 10.33
C LEU A 827 -22.05 -25.04 9.86
N ARG A 828 -22.20 -25.43 8.58
CA ARG A 828 -21.36 -26.49 7.98
C ARG A 828 -19.93 -26.03 7.72
N LYS A 829 -19.74 -24.73 7.52
CA LYS A 829 -18.46 -24.10 7.23
C LYS A 829 -18.42 -22.77 7.97
N LEU A 830 -17.33 -22.54 8.70
CA LEU A 830 -17.07 -21.31 9.42
C LEU A 830 -16.05 -20.48 8.64
N TYR A 831 -16.35 -19.20 8.45
CA TYR A 831 -15.42 -18.19 7.94
C TYR A 831 -14.62 -17.57 9.11
N ASP A 832 -13.65 -16.71 8.81
CA ASP A 832 -12.77 -16.15 9.84
C ASP A 832 -13.55 -15.39 10.93
N ASP A 833 -14.59 -14.64 10.55
CA ASP A 833 -15.46 -13.91 11.48
C ASP A 833 -16.25 -14.87 12.39
N ASP A 834 -16.86 -15.92 11.81
CA ASP A 834 -17.55 -16.97 12.58
C ASP A 834 -16.61 -17.68 13.58
N VAL A 835 -15.35 -17.90 13.17
CA VAL A 835 -14.32 -18.54 14.01
C VAL A 835 -13.89 -17.61 15.13
N TYR A 836 -13.77 -16.30 14.85
CA TYR A 836 -13.48 -15.28 15.86
C TYR A 836 -14.58 -15.25 16.92
N GLU A 837 -15.85 -15.10 16.51
CA GLU A 837 -16.98 -15.06 17.43
C GLU A 837 -17.06 -16.31 18.30
N LEU A 838 -16.92 -17.50 17.68
CA LEU A 838 -16.96 -18.77 18.40
C LEU A 838 -15.80 -18.90 19.40
N PHE A 839 -14.62 -18.39 19.07
CA PHE A 839 -13.48 -18.36 19.98
C PHE A 839 -13.71 -17.43 21.18
N GLU A 840 -14.27 -16.24 20.96
CA GLU A 840 -14.61 -15.31 22.03
C GLU A 840 -15.70 -15.90 22.96
N ILE A 841 -16.70 -16.60 22.42
CA ILE A 841 -17.69 -17.35 23.22
C ILE A 841 -17.00 -18.41 24.09
N TYR A 842 -16.02 -19.15 23.56
CA TYR A 842 -15.26 -20.10 24.36
C TYR A 842 -14.43 -19.43 25.45
N LYS A 843 -13.90 -18.23 25.23
CA LYS A 843 -13.22 -17.45 26.29
C LYS A 843 -14.20 -17.10 27.42
N ILE A 844 -15.43 -16.67 27.09
CA ILE A 844 -16.48 -16.40 28.10
C ILE A 844 -16.89 -17.66 28.85
N LYS A 845 -17.15 -18.77 28.14
CA LYS A 845 -17.47 -20.08 28.76
C LYS A 845 -16.33 -20.56 29.66
N LEU A 846 -15.08 -20.34 29.24
CA LEU A 846 -13.89 -20.65 30.04
C LEU A 846 -13.85 -19.79 31.31
N ALA A 847 -14.03 -18.48 31.19
CA ALA A 847 -14.07 -17.56 32.34
C ALA A 847 -15.10 -18.00 33.40
N LYS A 848 -16.33 -18.33 32.99
CA LYS A 848 -17.39 -18.83 33.88
C LYS A 848 -17.01 -20.14 34.57
N THR A 849 -16.49 -21.10 33.83
CA THR A 849 -16.14 -22.42 34.40
C THR A 849 -14.93 -22.34 35.35
N LEU A 850 -14.00 -21.42 35.11
CA LEU A 850 -12.85 -21.19 35.98
C LEU A 850 -13.26 -20.74 37.39
N ILE A 851 -14.32 -19.94 37.52
CA ILE A 851 -14.79 -19.44 38.82
C ILE A 851 -15.86 -20.31 39.50
N THR A 852 -16.64 -21.12 38.77
CA THR A 852 -17.81 -21.86 39.30
C THR A 852 -17.57 -23.33 39.66
N SER A 853 -16.63 -24.06 39.04
CA SER A 853 -16.46 -25.53 39.21
C SER A 853 -15.00 -26.02 39.12
N LYS A 854 -14.66 -27.18 39.72
CA LYS A 854 -13.29 -27.74 39.76
C LYS A 854 -12.86 -28.49 38.48
N TYR A 855 -13.79 -28.98 37.66
CA TYR A 855 -13.47 -29.85 36.50
C TYR A 855 -14.11 -29.45 35.16
N ASP A 856 -15.01 -28.46 35.14
CA ASP A 856 -15.82 -28.11 33.97
C ASP A 856 -15.03 -27.38 32.86
N TYR A 857 -14.02 -26.61 33.24
CA TYR A 857 -13.20 -25.84 32.29
C TYR A 857 -12.45 -26.71 31.27
N LYS A 858 -12.20 -27.99 31.59
CA LYS A 858 -11.53 -28.94 30.70
C LYS A 858 -12.34 -29.25 29.44
N LEU A 859 -13.68 -29.21 29.51
CA LEU A 859 -14.54 -29.40 28.35
C LEU A 859 -14.37 -28.23 27.37
N VAL A 860 -14.34 -27.00 27.89
CA VAL A 860 -14.09 -25.80 27.07
C VAL A 860 -12.70 -25.82 26.43
N LEU A 861 -11.68 -26.31 27.16
CA LEU A 861 -10.34 -26.52 26.58
C LEU A 861 -10.37 -27.55 25.43
N GLN A 862 -11.21 -28.58 25.51
CA GLN A 862 -11.41 -29.54 24.41
C GLN A 862 -12.10 -28.88 23.23
N ASP A 863 -13.10 -28.03 23.45
CA ASP A 863 -13.78 -27.28 22.39
C ASP A 863 -12.83 -26.35 21.63
N ILE A 864 -11.87 -25.71 22.32
CA ILE A 864 -10.81 -24.90 21.70
C ILE A 864 -9.86 -25.77 20.85
N ILE A 865 -9.54 -26.99 21.33
CA ILE A 865 -8.72 -27.95 20.56
C ILE A 865 -9.44 -28.36 19.28
N ASP A 866 -10.74 -28.63 19.38
CA ASP A 866 -11.59 -29.02 18.27
C ASP A 866 -11.76 -27.88 17.27
N LEU A 867 -11.91 -26.63 17.72
CA LEU A 867 -12.00 -25.44 16.86
C LEU A 867 -10.77 -25.32 15.95
N TRP A 868 -9.57 -25.43 16.51
CA TRP A 868 -8.32 -25.39 15.73
C TRP A 868 -8.26 -26.51 14.68
N SER A 869 -8.83 -27.68 14.97
CA SER A 869 -8.81 -28.83 14.06
C SER A 869 -9.81 -28.74 12.91
N LYS A 870 -10.87 -27.93 13.05
CA LYS A 870 -12.00 -27.83 12.11
C LYS A 870 -12.01 -26.51 11.31
N ALA A 871 -11.39 -25.45 11.82
CA ALA A 871 -11.42 -24.12 11.22
C ALA A 871 -10.37 -23.93 10.09
N ASN A 872 -10.79 -23.38 8.94
CA ASN A 872 -9.89 -22.94 7.88
C ASN A 872 -9.62 -21.44 8.02
N ILE A 873 -8.64 -21.09 8.86
CA ILE A 873 -8.37 -19.69 9.25
C ILE A 873 -7.39 -19.02 8.27
N HIS A 874 -7.83 -17.96 7.59
CA HIS A 874 -7.01 -17.15 6.69
C HIS A 874 -6.31 -15.98 7.42
N ASP A 875 -6.97 -15.38 8.40
CA ASP A 875 -6.42 -14.31 9.22
C ASP A 875 -5.23 -14.81 10.07
N LYS A 876 -4.08 -14.14 9.91
CA LYS A 876 -2.83 -14.54 10.58
C LYS A 876 -2.79 -14.16 12.06
N GLY A 877 -3.55 -13.15 12.49
CA GLY A 877 -3.70 -12.75 13.89
C GLY A 877 -4.51 -13.79 14.64
N LEU A 878 -5.78 -13.95 14.28
CA LEU A 878 -6.72 -14.93 14.81
C LEU A 878 -6.13 -16.35 14.85
N LYS A 879 -5.45 -16.75 13.77
CA LYS A 879 -4.76 -18.04 13.72
C LYS A 879 -3.70 -18.19 14.81
N ARG A 880 -2.94 -17.13 15.14
CA ARG A 880 -1.92 -17.18 16.21
C ARG A 880 -2.56 -17.24 17.59
N ARG A 881 -3.61 -16.45 17.82
CA ARG A 881 -4.40 -16.40 19.05
C ARG A 881 -4.97 -17.78 19.41
N ILE A 882 -5.73 -18.37 18.49
CA ILE A 882 -6.31 -19.71 18.65
C ILE A 882 -5.22 -20.76 18.78
N LEU A 883 -4.11 -20.64 18.03
CA LEU A 883 -3.00 -21.58 18.13
C LEU A 883 -2.34 -21.55 19.51
N ALA A 884 -2.17 -20.39 20.14
CA ALA A 884 -1.66 -20.31 21.50
C ALA A 884 -2.63 -20.91 22.51
N ALA A 885 -3.92 -20.59 22.40
CA ALA A 885 -4.96 -21.20 23.22
C ALA A 885 -5.02 -22.73 23.06
N TYR A 886 -4.87 -23.23 21.83
CA TYR A 886 -4.75 -24.66 21.52
C TYR A 886 -3.57 -25.30 22.23
N TYR A 887 -2.40 -24.66 22.23
CA TYR A 887 -1.22 -25.21 22.88
C TYR A 887 -1.32 -25.18 24.40
N ILE A 888 -1.85 -24.10 24.99
CA ILE A 888 -2.12 -24.04 26.43
C ILE A 888 -3.13 -25.14 26.81
N SER A 889 -4.19 -25.32 26.01
CA SER A 889 -5.22 -26.36 26.23
C SER A 889 -4.64 -27.77 26.15
N LYS A 890 -3.86 -28.08 25.11
CA LYS A 890 -3.19 -29.38 24.97
C LYS A 890 -2.19 -29.64 26.09
N PHE A 891 -1.45 -28.62 26.49
CA PHE A 891 -0.51 -28.72 27.59
C PHE A 891 -1.24 -29.09 28.89
N LEU A 892 -2.36 -28.41 29.20
CA LEU A 892 -3.14 -28.67 30.41
C LEU A 892 -3.88 -30.01 30.42
N LEU A 893 -4.34 -30.49 29.25
CA LEU A 893 -5.10 -31.74 29.15
C LEU A 893 -4.20 -32.98 28.98
N ASN A 894 -3.14 -32.87 28.17
CA ASN A 894 -2.36 -34.02 27.71
C ASN A 894 -0.89 -34.00 28.17
N GLY A 895 -0.40 -32.90 28.75
CA GLY A 895 0.99 -32.77 29.22
C GLY A 895 2.04 -32.71 28.10
N GLU A 896 1.65 -32.61 26.83
CA GLU A 896 2.58 -32.53 25.71
C GLU A 896 3.16 -31.11 25.56
N VAL A 897 4.48 -30.97 25.70
CA VAL A 897 5.22 -29.74 25.37
C VAL A 897 5.85 -29.89 23.99
N LYS A 898 5.47 -29.04 23.03
CA LYS A 898 6.13 -28.95 21.71
C LYS A 898 6.99 -27.69 21.63
N LYS A 899 8.08 -27.73 20.84
CA LYS A 899 8.75 -26.51 20.37
C LYS A 899 7.83 -25.81 19.36
N ILE A 900 7.47 -24.57 19.65
CA ILE A 900 6.41 -23.86 18.91
C ILE A 900 6.98 -22.68 18.14
N ARG A 901 6.36 -22.37 16.99
CA ARG A 901 6.60 -21.16 16.21
C ARG A 901 5.55 -20.07 16.52
N LEU A 902 5.34 -19.74 17.80
CA LEU A 902 4.61 -18.52 18.18
C LEU A 902 5.56 -17.32 18.14
N ARG A 903 5.00 -16.10 18.05
CA ARG A 903 5.74 -14.82 18.13
C ARG A 903 4.84 -13.76 18.73
N GLY A 904 5.40 -12.83 19.50
CA GLY A 904 4.66 -11.70 20.06
C GLY A 904 3.93 -12.05 21.36
N PRO A 905 2.79 -11.39 21.67
CA PRO A 905 2.01 -11.61 22.90
C PRO A 905 1.69 -13.08 23.18
N GLU A 906 1.30 -13.82 22.14
CA GLU A 906 0.89 -15.21 22.23
C GLU A 906 2.05 -16.14 22.64
N GLU A 907 3.28 -15.81 22.22
CA GLU A 907 4.47 -16.52 22.67
C GLU A 907 4.74 -16.24 24.16
N MET A 908 4.55 -15.01 24.62
CA MET A 908 4.76 -14.65 26.02
C MET A 908 3.76 -15.36 26.94
N LEU A 909 2.47 -15.36 26.61
CA LEU A 909 1.45 -16.07 27.39
C LEU A 909 1.71 -17.58 27.46
N TYR A 910 2.11 -18.19 26.35
CA TYR A 910 2.51 -19.61 26.36
C TYR A 910 3.77 -19.85 27.21
N ARG A 911 4.75 -18.94 27.19
CA ARG A 911 5.94 -19.03 28.05
C ARG A 911 5.62 -18.86 29.53
N VAL A 912 4.64 -18.03 29.89
CA VAL A 912 4.10 -17.94 31.26
C VAL A 912 3.57 -19.31 31.71
N ALA A 913 2.75 -19.96 30.86
CA ALA A 913 2.22 -21.29 31.14
C ALA A 913 3.35 -22.31 31.40
N LEU A 914 4.38 -22.31 30.56
CA LEU A 914 5.55 -23.19 30.69
C LEU A 914 6.42 -22.85 31.91
N ALA A 915 6.59 -21.58 32.28
CA ALA A 915 7.41 -21.21 33.44
C ALA A 915 6.81 -21.72 34.77
N LEU A 916 5.48 -21.76 34.88
CA LEU A 916 4.76 -22.21 36.08
C LEU A 916 4.76 -23.73 36.30
N THR A 917 5.04 -24.49 35.25
CA THR A 917 4.85 -25.96 35.22
C THR A 917 6.04 -26.74 34.68
N GLY A 918 6.91 -26.07 33.94
CA GLY A 918 8.10 -26.62 33.30
C GLY A 918 9.33 -26.65 34.21
N ASN A 919 10.44 -27.09 33.61
CA ASN A 919 11.73 -27.19 34.29
C ASN A 919 12.44 -25.82 34.39
N GLU A 920 13.59 -25.79 35.07
CA GLU A 920 14.39 -24.56 35.25
C GLU A 920 14.85 -23.94 33.92
N GLU A 921 14.97 -24.71 32.84
CA GLU A 921 15.30 -24.19 31.51
C GLU A 921 14.16 -23.33 30.97
N MET A 922 12.91 -23.79 31.07
CA MET A 922 11.72 -23.03 30.64
C MET A 922 11.54 -21.74 31.44
N LYS A 923 11.83 -21.76 32.75
CA LYS A 923 11.83 -20.55 33.58
C LYS A 923 12.90 -19.55 33.15
N LYS A 924 14.13 -20.01 32.85
CA LYS A 924 15.20 -19.15 32.35
C LYS A 924 14.87 -18.52 31.00
N GLU A 925 14.28 -19.29 30.08
CA GLU A 925 13.82 -18.76 28.81
C GLU A 925 12.72 -17.70 28.98
N PHE A 926 11.78 -17.92 29.89
CA PHE A 926 10.76 -16.94 30.25
C PHE A 926 11.39 -15.65 30.78
N TYR A 927 12.27 -15.71 31.78
CA TYR A 927 12.96 -14.53 32.31
C TYR A 927 13.69 -13.74 31.23
N LYS A 928 14.49 -14.44 30.40
CA LYS A 928 15.20 -13.80 29.30
C LYS A 928 14.24 -13.10 28.34
N THR A 929 13.07 -13.69 28.09
CA THR A 929 12.08 -13.09 27.18
C THR A 929 11.50 -11.82 27.78
N VAL A 930 11.07 -11.86 29.03
CA VAL A 930 10.48 -10.70 29.74
C VAL A 930 11.51 -9.56 29.91
N GLU A 931 12.73 -9.88 30.33
CA GLU A 931 13.82 -8.93 30.53
C GLU A 931 14.27 -8.24 29.22
N ASN A 932 13.95 -8.79 28.05
CA ASN A 932 14.23 -8.17 26.74
C ASN A 932 13.02 -7.49 26.10
N THR A 933 11.84 -7.55 26.75
CA THR A 933 10.60 -7.01 26.20
C THR A 933 10.53 -5.49 26.37
N LYS A 934 10.11 -4.79 25.31
CA LYS A 934 10.04 -3.33 25.26
C LYS A 934 8.67 -2.82 24.83
N ILE A 935 8.21 -1.73 25.45
CA ILE A 935 7.11 -0.88 24.99
C ILE A 935 7.71 0.48 24.63
N ASN A 936 7.51 0.94 23.39
CA ASN A 936 8.07 2.22 22.89
C ASN A 936 9.56 2.40 23.23
N ASP A 937 10.37 1.39 22.90
CA ASP A 937 11.82 1.29 23.15
C ASP A 937 12.28 1.23 24.61
N LYS A 938 11.35 1.26 25.58
CA LYS A 938 11.65 1.14 27.02
C LYS A 938 11.42 -0.28 27.51
N LEU A 939 12.36 -0.82 28.28
CA LEU A 939 12.25 -2.16 28.87
C LEU A 939 11.16 -2.22 29.94
N ILE A 940 10.28 -3.22 29.86
CA ILE A 940 9.08 -3.29 30.70
C ILE A 940 9.37 -3.54 32.18
N ILE A 941 10.54 -4.11 32.51
CA ILE A 941 10.96 -4.40 33.89
C ILE A 941 11.77 -3.25 34.51
N GLU A 942 12.43 -2.43 33.68
CA GLU A 942 13.28 -1.32 34.16
C GLU A 942 12.48 -0.06 34.49
N ASN A 943 11.33 0.14 33.84
CA ASN A 943 10.46 1.29 34.06
C ASN A 943 9.03 0.83 34.34
N LEU A 944 8.80 0.37 35.56
CA LEU A 944 7.52 -0.23 35.95
C LEU A 944 6.38 0.81 35.89
N ASP A 945 6.57 2.02 36.43
CA ASP A 945 5.54 3.09 36.37
C ASP A 945 5.11 3.40 34.94
N TYR A 946 6.07 3.50 34.01
CA TYR A 946 5.78 3.67 32.59
C TYR A 946 5.00 2.48 32.02
N THR A 947 5.39 1.26 32.40
CA THR A 947 4.74 0.03 31.92
C THR A 947 3.32 -0.08 32.45
N LEU A 948 3.11 0.20 33.74
CA LEU A 948 1.81 0.23 34.38
C LEU A 948 0.88 1.19 33.63
N GLY A 949 1.31 2.44 33.38
CA GLY A 949 0.54 3.42 32.61
C GLY A 949 0.23 3.03 31.14
N ASN A 950 0.78 1.93 30.63
CA ASN A 950 0.53 1.40 29.28
C ASN A 950 -0.15 0.01 29.28
N LEU A 951 -0.53 -0.54 30.44
CA LEU A 951 -1.14 -1.87 30.53
C LEU A 951 -2.52 -1.94 29.89
N ALA A 952 -3.31 -0.86 29.89
CA ALA A 952 -4.62 -0.84 29.22
C ALA A 952 -4.53 -1.14 27.71
N ALA A 953 -3.45 -0.72 27.05
CA ALA A 953 -3.20 -0.99 25.64
C ALA A 953 -2.41 -2.30 25.40
N ASN A 954 -1.97 -2.99 26.45
CA ASN A 954 -1.13 -4.18 26.40
C ASN A 954 -1.48 -5.17 27.53
N ASP A 955 -2.77 -5.50 27.65
CA ASP A 955 -3.35 -6.29 28.73
C ASP A 955 -2.68 -7.68 28.93
N TYR A 956 -2.17 -8.30 27.87
CA TYR A 956 -1.40 -9.56 27.94
C TYR A 956 -0.14 -9.47 28.81
N ILE A 957 0.37 -8.26 29.10
CA ILE A 957 1.54 -8.04 29.95
C ILE A 957 1.20 -8.23 31.43
N ILE A 958 -0.07 -8.10 31.83
CA ILE A 958 -0.54 -8.29 33.20
C ILE A 958 -0.12 -9.68 33.73
N PRO A 959 -0.54 -10.82 33.12
CA PRO A 959 -0.10 -12.15 33.57
C PRO A 959 1.42 -12.36 33.46
N VAL A 960 2.09 -11.66 32.54
CA VAL A 960 3.54 -11.77 32.37
C VAL A 960 4.28 -11.16 33.55
N LEU A 961 3.91 -9.95 33.99
CA LEU A 961 4.53 -9.26 35.12
C LEU A 961 4.19 -9.94 36.45
N GLU A 962 2.94 -10.35 36.65
CA GLU A 962 2.51 -11.10 37.84
C GLU A 962 3.41 -12.33 38.05
N ILE A 963 3.54 -13.17 37.02
CA ILE A 963 4.35 -14.38 37.12
C ILE A 963 5.85 -14.10 37.16
N TYR A 964 6.33 -13.08 36.44
CA TYR A 964 7.74 -12.71 36.47
C TYR A 964 8.19 -12.31 37.88
N PHE A 965 7.49 -11.37 38.53
CA PHE A 965 7.85 -10.91 39.87
C PHE A 965 7.59 -11.97 40.94
N TYR A 966 6.50 -12.75 40.80
CA TYR A 966 6.23 -13.90 41.66
C TYR A 966 7.38 -14.92 41.65
N LEU A 967 7.84 -15.33 40.46
CA LEU A 967 8.90 -16.34 40.35
C LEU A 967 10.28 -15.79 40.74
N LYS A 968 10.51 -14.47 40.61
CA LYS A 968 11.74 -13.80 41.08
C LYS A 968 11.73 -13.48 42.58
N GLY A 969 10.57 -13.55 43.25
CA GLY A 969 10.40 -13.20 44.66
C GLY A 969 10.44 -11.68 44.93
N ASP A 970 10.13 -10.85 43.93
CA ASP A 970 10.12 -9.39 44.05
C ASP A 970 8.73 -8.89 44.50
N ASN A 971 8.46 -9.06 45.80
CA ASN A 971 7.14 -8.79 46.37
C ASN A 971 6.72 -7.32 46.29
N GLU A 972 7.68 -6.38 46.28
CA GLU A 972 7.38 -4.95 46.20
C GLU A 972 6.81 -4.59 44.82
N LYS A 973 7.49 -5.01 43.75
CA LYS A 973 7.01 -4.77 42.38
C LYS A 973 5.77 -5.60 42.05
N LEU A 974 5.67 -6.82 42.59
CA LEU A 974 4.45 -7.61 42.47
C LEU A 974 3.26 -6.85 43.08
N SER A 975 3.39 -6.32 44.31
CA SER A 975 2.33 -5.52 44.93
C SER A 975 1.97 -4.29 44.10
N GLN A 976 2.94 -3.59 43.51
CA GLN A 976 2.65 -2.43 42.63
C GLN A 976 1.84 -2.81 41.40
N VAL A 977 2.14 -3.95 40.75
CA VAL A 977 1.35 -4.47 39.62
C VAL A 977 -0.06 -4.83 40.08
N MET A 978 -0.18 -5.51 41.22
CA MET A 978 -1.46 -5.96 41.77
C MET A 978 -2.36 -4.77 42.16
N GLU A 979 -1.82 -3.78 42.87
CA GLU A 979 -2.53 -2.55 43.23
C GLU A 979 -2.98 -1.75 41.99
N TYR A 980 -2.15 -1.68 40.95
CA TYR A 980 -2.52 -1.02 39.71
C TYR A 980 -3.68 -1.71 39.00
N VAL A 981 -3.65 -3.04 38.89
CA VAL A 981 -4.74 -3.83 38.28
C VAL A 981 -6.04 -3.69 39.05
N GLU A 982 -5.98 -3.72 40.38
CA GLU A 982 -7.14 -3.50 41.26
C GLU A 982 -7.71 -2.08 41.13
N LYS A 983 -6.84 -1.06 40.97
CA LYS A 983 -7.24 0.34 40.89
C LYS A 983 -7.84 0.74 39.55
N GLU A 984 -7.20 0.33 38.46
CA GLU A 984 -7.59 0.78 37.11
C GLU A 984 -8.72 -0.07 36.51
N ILE A 985 -8.90 -1.31 37.01
CA ILE A 985 -9.91 -2.31 36.62
C ILE A 985 -10.05 -2.46 35.10
N LEU A 986 -9.26 -3.38 34.53
CA LEU A 986 -9.17 -3.66 33.09
C LEU A 986 -10.12 -4.79 32.60
N GLY A 987 -11.33 -4.87 33.14
CA GLY A 987 -12.36 -5.85 32.72
C GLY A 987 -12.37 -7.20 33.43
N LEU A 988 -13.30 -8.10 33.04
CA LEU A 988 -13.50 -9.40 33.69
C LEU A 988 -12.30 -10.37 33.55
N PRO A 989 -11.62 -10.49 32.39
CA PRO A 989 -10.43 -11.32 32.25
C PRO A 989 -9.33 -11.03 33.27
N ALA A 990 -9.00 -9.74 33.47
CA ALA A 990 -8.00 -9.29 34.43
C ALA A 990 -8.41 -9.63 35.87
N PHE A 991 -9.66 -9.37 36.22
CA PHE A 991 -10.18 -9.71 37.55
C PHE A 991 -10.12 -11.22 37.83
N ILE A 992 -10.53 -12.05 36.87
CA ILE A 992 -10.51 -13.52 37.01
C ILE A 992 -9.08 -14.04 37.15
N LEU A 993 -8.17 -13.56 36.30
CA LEU A 993 -6.76 -13.90 36.35
C LEU A 993 -6.17 -13.57 37.72
N HIS A 994 -6.39 -12.34 38.19
CA HIS A 994 -5.90 -11.84 39.47
C HIS A 994 -6.45 -12.65 40.65
N LYS A 995 -7.76 -12.93 40.66
CA LYS A 995 -8.39 -13.80 41.66
C LYS A 995 -7.77 -15.19 41.70
N LEU A 996 -7.47 -15.77 40.53
CA LEU A 996 -6.83 -17.08 40.43
C LEU A 996 -5.34 -17.04 40.82
N PHE A 997 -4.66 -15.91 40.62
CA PHE A 997 -3.28 -15.70 41.04
C PHE A 997 -3.15 -15.74 42.56
N ASN A 998 -4.04 -15.08 43.28
CA ASN A 998 -4.06 -15.11 44.76
C ASN A 998 -4.25 -16.53 45.32
N GLU A 999 -4.80 -17.45 44.52
CA GLU A 999 -4.97 -18.86 44.86
C GLU A 999 -3.95 -19.79 44.20
N ILE A 1000 -2.90 -19.28 43.54
CA ILE A 1000 -2.00 -20.07 42.67
C ILE A 1000 -1.25 -21.20 43.41
N ASN A 1001 -1.04 -21.05 44.72
CA ASN A 1001 -0.40 -22.04 45.59
C ASN A 1001 -1.35 -23.14 46.07
N VAL A 1002 -2.66 -22.99 45.87
CA VAL A 1002 -3.67 -23.97 46.26
C VAL A 1002 -3.70 -25.13 45.25
N LYS A 1003 -3.76 -26.37 45.75
CA LYS A 1003 -3.73 -27.60 44.93
C LYS A 1003 -4.85 -27.58 43.88
N GLY A 1004 -4.46 -27.57 42.60
CA GLY A 1004 -5.37 -27.57 41.45
C GLY A 1004 -5.81 -26.19 40.95
N LYS A 1005 -5.45 -25.09 41.65
CA LYS A 1005 -5.74 -23.71 41.22
C LYS A 1005 -4.70 -23.15 40.26
N ARG A 1006 -3.44 -23.62 40.32
CA ARG A 1006 -2.41 -23.31 39.33
C ARG A 1006 -2.84 -23.62 37.88
N ASN A 1007 -3.47 -24.78 37.64
CA ASN A 1007 -3.94 -25.14 36.30
C ASN A 1007 -5.09 -24.25 35.82
N LYS A 1008 -5.89 -23.70 36.75
CA LYS A 1008 -6.91 -22.71 36.42
C LYS A 1008 -6.30 -21.37 36.06
N TYR A 1009 -5.29 -20.92 36.78
CA TYR A 1009 -4.53 -19.71 36.42
C TYR A 1009 -3.90 -19.84 35.02
N ILE A 1010 -3.31 -20.99 34.72
CA ILE A 1010 -2.73 -21.24 33.38
C ILE A 1010 -3.83 -21.25 32.31
N ALA A 1011 -5.00 -21.81 32.60
CA ALA A 1011 -6.14 -21.77 31.68
C ALA A 1011 -6.66 -20.33 31.47
N SER A 1012 -6.66 -19.47 32.49
CA SER A 1012 -7.07 -18.07 32.33
C SER A 1012 -6.15 -17.25 31.43
N LEU A 1013 -4.92 -17.71 31.13
CA LEU A 1013 -4.06 -17.05 30.14
C LEU A 1013 -4.70 -17.01 28.74
N ILE A 1014 -5.59 -17.95 28.43
CA ILE A 1014 -6.37 -17.99 27.18
C ILE A 1014 -7.29 -16.77 27.06
N LEU A 1015 -7.71 -16.16 28.18
CA LEU A 1015 -8.54 -14.97 28.16
C LEU A 1015 -7.82 -13.75 27.55
N PHE A 1016 -6.48 -13.80 27.49
CA PHE A 1016 -5.60 -12.76 26.92
C PHE A 1016 -5.00 -13.16 25.57
N THR A 1017 -5.32 -14.35 25.06
CA THR A 1017 -4.89 -14.77 23.72
C THR A 1017 -5.73 -14.17 22.63
#